data_AF-A0A932SZ92-F1
#
_entry.id   AF-A0A932SZ92-F1
#
_cell.length_a   1.000
_cell.length_b   1.000
_cell.length_c   1.000
_cell.angle_alpha   90.00
_cell.angle_beta   90.00
_cell.angle_gamma   90.00
#
_symmetry.space_group_name_H-M   'P 1'
#
loop_
_entity.id
_entity.type
_entity.pdbx_description
1 polymer ?
#
loop_
_entity_poly.entity_id
_entity_poly.type
_entity_poly.pdbx_seq_one_letter_code
_entity_poly.pdbx_strand_id
1 'polypeptide(L)'
;MMNSVGRVAGSIVVVIAAWRAGGIAAEEPAKVDVGHFKVLDVKGQVQRLDENERRAGTAFVFLSTECPISRKYVPELNRLQKVAAGTGKMALYGILSDAGVTRREAGAFLDEFKIEFPVLFDASGELAGLFQPDHVPQAFLIDSAGAIVYRGRIDDLYADVDKRRAEPTRRDLYDAMLALAEQRPIENRRTEAVGCPFEKRPQAEANARVTYARDVAPLLYAHCAECHRPGEVAPFSLLSYQDAAKRAEGIARVAGKRLMPPWRAAVDYGHFLDERRLSEREIEMLKKWAATGAAEGNADDLPPPPVFASGWRLGEPDAVVEVEVPVEVPADGPDIFQHFVLPVPVEKDEMVVGIEFRPGNPAVVHHAIVFLDASGRARARDAATPEPGWRTSGSIDASITSVLGVWTPGMTPRFYPDGVGNKLDKGADVVVQLHLHPSGKIETDRSRIALYFAKKPVAKLMPRNPLLLGSLAIEIPPGETRHRLGSKITLPVDLTLTSVLPHMHLIGREMKITATLPDGAAKPLLWIKEWNFYWQDSYVYGDPVRLPKGTVLEIEAWYDNSADNPFNPQMPPQRVLFGNATTDEMCFALFQAVADQPGGMREMGRTMMQTMMQEWNSAPLSADARGRIMAEILKLAGGRRPGIPVGDKKPDAPANKDQ
;
A
#
# COMPACT_ATOMS: atom_id res chain seq x y z
N MET A 1 -34.02 -74.48 8.05
CA MET A 1 -35.42 -74.55 8.51
C MET A 1 -35.76 -73.27 9.25
N MET A 2 -36.88 -72.68 8.85
CA MET A 2 -37.43 -71.38 9.20
C MET A 2 -37.98 -71.29 10.64
N ASN A 3 -38.36 -70.05 10.98
CA ASN A 3 -39.31 -69.54 11.99
C ASN A 3 -38.63 -68.82 13.17
N SER A 4 -39.03 -67.62 13.60
CA SER A 4 -40.35 -66.98 13.53
C SER A 4 -40.29 -65.45 13.46
N VAL A 5 -41.34 -64.87 12.86
CA VAL A 5 -41.67 -63.43 12.72
C VAL A 5 -42.37 -62.91 13.98
N GLY A 6 -42.22 -61.62 14.31
CA GLY A 6 -43.12 -60.90 15.22
C GLY A 6 -42.76 -59.43 15.44
N ARG A 7 -43.46 -58.52 14.73
CA ARG A 7 -43.36 -57.05 14.82
C ARG A 7 -43.85 -56.50 16.16
N VAL A 8 -43.16 -55.48 16.70
CA VAL A 8 -43.70 -54.59 17.75
C VAL A 8 -43.54 -53.14 17.28
N ALA A 9 -44.66 -52.39 17.32
CA ALA A 9 -44.77 -50.98 16.98
C ALA A 9 -44.17 -50.11 18.09
N GLY A 10 -43.32 -49.16 17.71
CA GLY A 10 -42.75 -48.16 18.62
C GLY A 10 -43.62 -46.92 18.72
N SER A 11 -44.09 -46.61 19.93
CA SER A 11 -44.72 -45.34 20.28
C SER A 11 -43.64 -44.31 20.64
N ILE A 12 -43.66 -43.19 19.91
CA ILE A 12 -42.82 -42.00 20.15
C ILE A 12 -43.34 -41.28 21.40
N VAL A 13 -42.49 -41.13 22.43
CA VAL A 13 -42.73 -40.23 23.56
C VAL A 13 -41.85 -39.00 23.35
N VAL A 14 -42.48 -37.87 23.06
CA VAL A 14 -41.84 -36.56 22.99
C VAL A 14 -41.65 -36.05 24.42
N VAL A 15 -40.40 -35.96 24.87
CA VAL A 15 -40.04 -35.24 26.11
C VAL A 15 -39.63 -33.83 25.73
N ILE A 16 -40.50 -32.87 26.01
CA ILE A 16 -40.19 -31.44 25.90
C ILE A 16 -39.34 -31.06 27.13
N ALA A 17 -38.03 -31.01 26.95
CA ALA A 17 -37.12 -30.41 27.94
C ALA A 17 -37.10 -28.89 27.73
N ALA A 18 -37.68 -28.16 28.68
CA ALA A 18 -37.62 -26.71 28.74
C ALA A 18 -36.17 -26.25 28.96
N TRP A 19 -35.52 -25.71 27.92
CA TRP A 19 -34.27 -24.98 28.06
C TRP A 19 -34.57 -23.60 28.67
N ARG A 20 -34.13 -23.39 29.91
CA ARG A 20 -33.98 -22.03 30.45
C ARG A 20 -32.85 -21.35 29.67
N ALA A 21 -33.20 -20.33 28.90
CA ALA A 21 -32.23 -19.39 28.34
C ALA A 21 -31.47 -18.73 29.49
N GLY A 22 -30.26 -19.20 29.77
CA GLY A 22 -29.29 -18.46 30.56
C GLY A 22 -28.84 -17.27 29.73
N GLY A 23 -29.40 -16.10 29.98
CA GLY A 23 -28.84 -14.85 29.50
C GLY A 23 -27.41 -14.72 30.02
N ILE A 24 -26.46 -14.53 29.10
CA ILE A 24 -25.11 -14.10 29.45
C ILE A 24 -25.30 -12.73 30.10
N ALA A 25 -25.08 -12.65 31.42
CA ALA A 25 -25.11 -11.39 32.13
C ALA A 25 -24.07 -10.47 31.46
N ALA A 26 -24.51 -9.28 31.06
CA ALA A 26 -23.59 -8.24 30.58
C ALA A 26 -22.57 -7.97 31.68
N GLU A 27 -21.30 -8.26 31.41
CA GLU A 27 -20.20 -8.00 32.32
C GLU A 27 -20.23 -6.51 32.71
N GLU A 28 -20.19 -6.21 34.01
CA GLU A 28 -20.18 -4.82 34.47
C GLU A 28 -18.95 -4.11 33.88
N PRO A 29 -19.10 -2.90 33.34
CA PRO A 29 -17.96 -2.18 32.79
C PRO A 29 -16.88 -1.98 33.85
N ALA A 30 -15.64 -2.31 33.50
CA ALA A 30 -14.48 -2.03 34.33
C ALA A 30 -14.50 -0.54 34.71
N LYS A 31 -14.40 -0.26 36.01
CA LYS A 31 -14.32 1.10 36.53
C LYS A 31 -12.87 1.51 36.65
N VAL A 32 -12.57 2.72 36.19
CA VAL A 32 -11.27 3.35 36.34
C VAL A 32 -11.45 4.56 37.24
N ASP A 33 -10.82 4.52 38.41
CA ASP A 33 -10.78 5.67 39.29
C ASP A 33 -9.73 6.68 38.81
N VAL A 34 -10.19 7.66 38.05
CA VAL A 34 -9.37 8.83 37.65
C VAL A 34 -9.55 10.02 38.60
N GLY A 35 -10.41 9.91 39.62
CA GLY A 35 -10.85 11.00 40.49
C GLY A 35 -9.77 11.58 41.41
N HIS A 36 -8.60 10.94 41.48
CA HIS A 36 -7.47 11.39 42.27
C HIS A 36 -6.28 11.88 41.42
N PHE A 37 -6.39 11.82 40.08
CA PHE A 37 -5.29 12.14 39.18
C PHE A 37 -5.21 13.64 38.88
N LYS A 38 -4.12 14.25 39.34
CA LYS A 38 -3.58 15.51 38.83
C LYS A 38 -2.36 15.17 37.99
N VAL A 39 -2.54 15.10 36.67
CA VAL A 39 -1.48 14.69 35.75
C VAL A 39 -0.98 15.92 35.01
N LEU A 40 0.33 16.04 34.92
CA LEU A 40 0.95 17.08 34.11
C LEU A 40 0.86 16.66 32.63
N ASP A 41 0.19 17.46 31.80
CA ASP A 41 0.29 17.27 30.36
C ASP A 41 1.70 17.55 29.86
N VAL A 42 1.99 17.17 28.62
CA VAL A 42 3.29 17.35 27.97
C VAL A 42 3.78 18.81 28.04
N LYS A 43 2.87 19.80 27.95
CA LYS A 43 3.15 21.24 27.97
C LYS A 43 3.33 21.82 29.37
N GLY A 44 3.20 21.01 30.42
CA GLY A 44 3.39 21.46 31.80
C GLY A 44 2.13 22.02 32.45
N GLN A 45 0.95 21.86 31.84
CA GLN A 45 -0.31 22.25 32.48
C GLN A 45 -0.84 21.10 33.33
N VAL A 46 -1.37 21.44 34.51
CA VAL A 46 -1.98 20.45 35.40
C VAL A 46 -3.38 20.14 34.89
N GLN A 47 -3.58 18.91 34.44
CA GLN A 47 -4.89 18.39 34.04
C GLN A 47 -5.55 17.71 35.24
N ARG A 48 -6.80 18.10 35.48
CA ARG A 48 -7.62 17.67 36.61
C ARG A 48 -8.66 16.67 36.14
N LEU A 49 -8.31 15.38 36.24
CA LEU A 49 -9.20 14.30 35.79
C LEU A 49 -10.39 14.09 36.73
N ASP A 50 -10.31 14.63 37.95
CA ASP A 50 -11.39 14.67 38.96
C ASP A 50 -12.59 15.53 38.53
N GLU A 51 -12.39 16.46 37.60
CA GLU A 51 -13.51 17.23 37.03
C GLU A 51 -14.42 16.39 36.10
N ASN A 52 -14.11 15.12 35.84
CA ASN A 52 -14.94 14.22 35.07
C ASN A 52 -16.38 14.11 35.62
N GLU A 53 -16.56 14.22 36.94
CA GLU A 53 -17.89 14.21 37.59
C GLU A 53 -18.80 15.35 37.12
N ARG A 54 -18.23 16.44 36.57
CA ARG A 54 -18.97 17.60 36.06
C ARG A 54 -19.30 17.50 34.58
N ARG A 55 -18.83 16.45 33.91
CA ARG A 55 -19.01 16.18 32.47
C ARG A 55 -19.91 14.97 32.28
N ALA A 56 -20.43 14.79 31.07
CA ALA A 56 -21.11 13.54 30.71
C ALA A 56 -20.11 12.38 30.58
N GLY A 57 -18.89 12.67 30.13
CA GLY A 57 -17.79 11.72 30.12
C GLY A 57 -16.49 12.29 29.59
N THR A 58 -15.44 11.46 29.62
CA THR A 58 -14.09 11.80 29.19
C THR A 58 -13.52 10.70 28.31
N ALA A 59 -13.04 11.08 27.13
CA ALA A 59 -12.33 10.20 26.22
C ALA A 59 -10.81 10.27 26.46
N PHE A 60 -10.18 9.12 26.55
CA PHE A 60 -8.73 8.95 26.61
C PHE A 60 -8.28 8.16 25.39
N VAL A 61 -7.28 8.66 24.68
CA VAL A 61 -6.69 7.97 23.53
C VAL A 61 -5.22 7.74 23.80
N PHE A 62 -4.83 6.48 23.95
CA PHE A 62 -3.42 6.10 24.01
C PHE A 62 -2.82 6.29 22.63
N LEU A 63 -1.73 7.06 22.56
CA LEU A 63 -1.01 7.41 21.34
C LEU A 63 0.43 6.93 21.46
N SER A 64 1.11 6.91 20.32
CA SER A 64 2.56 6.79 20.28
C SER A 64 3.15 7.81 19.32
N THR A 65 4.31 8.35 19.67
CA THR A 65 5.06 9.27 18.82
C THR A 65 5.69 8.57 17.63
N GLU A 66 5.72 7.23 17.60
CA GLU A 66 6.44 6.43 16.60
C GLU A 66 5.52 5.51 15.78
N CYS A 67 4.34 5.17 16.30
CA CYS A 67 3.39 4.37 15.55
C CYS A 67 2.81 5.16 14.35
N PRO A 68 2.96 4.67 13.10
CA PRO A 68 2.50 5.39 11.91
C PRO A 68 0.99 5.60 11.90
N ILE A 69 0.20 4.64 12.40
CA ILE A 69 -1.26 4.78 12.49
C ILE A 69 -1.64 5.86 13.51
N SER A 70 -0.97 5.90 14.66
CA SER A 70 -1.18 6.94 15.69
C SER A 70 -0.92 8.34 15.13
N ARG A 71 0.20 8.53 14.41
CA ARG A 71 0.53 9.78 13.71
C ARG A 71 -0.54 10.18 12.70
N LYS A 72 -1.00 9.23 11.87
CA LYS A 72 -2.01 9.47 10.83
C LYS A 72 -3.41 9.76 11.39
N TYR A 73 -3.70 9.41 12.64
CA TYR A 73 -4.97 9.73 13.30
C TYR A 73 -5.03 11.13 13.93
N VAL A 74 -3.91 11.86 14.03
CA VAL A 74 -3.90 13.19 14.67
C VAL A 74 -4.94 14.15 14.08
N PRO A 75 -5.11 14.27 12.74
CA PRO A 75 -6.14 15.15 12.17
C PRO A 75 -7.56 14.79 12.62
N GLU A 76 -7.90 13.50 12.73
CA GLU A 76 -9.21 13.06 13.22
C GLU A 76 -9.39 13.35 14.71
N LEU A 77 -8.35 13.13 15.52
CA LEU A 77 -8.38 13.45 16.94
C LEU A 77 -8.54 14.96 17.19
N ASN A 78 -7.95 15.81 16.34
CA ASN A 78 -8.18 17.26 16.37
C ASN A 78 -9.64 17.60 16.01
N ARG A 79 -10.27 16.86 15.07
CA ARG A 79 -11.71 17.01 14.80
C ARG A 79 -12.56 16.59 16.01
N LEU A 80 -12.23 15.48 16.66
CA LEU A 80 -12.91 15.02 17.88
C LEU A 80 -12.74 15.99 19.05
N GLN A 81 -11.59 16.64 19.18
CA GLN A 81 -11.37 17.70 20.17
C GLN A 81 -12.35 18.87 19.98
N LYS A 82 -12.58 19.29 18.72
CA LYS A 82 -13.54 20.35 18.39
C LYS A 82 -14.97 19.94 18.75
N VAL A 83 -15.33 18.67 18.53
CA VAL A 83 -16.61 18.11 18.96
C VAL A 83 -16.74 18.14 20.49
N ALA A 84 -15.72 17.65 21.20
CA ALA A 84 -15.72 17.63 22.66
C ALA A 84 -15.89 19.05 23.24
N ALA A 85 -15.09 20.00 22.77
CA ALA A 85 -15.16 21.40 23.15
C ALA A 85 -16.52 22.04 22.81
N GLY A 86 -17.06 21.75 21.63
CA GLY A 86 -18.35 22.30 21.17
C GLY A 86 -19.55 21.83 21.99
N THR A 87 -19.54 20.59 22.50
CA THR A 87 -20.61 20.10 23.39
C THR A 87 -20.56 20.68 24.79
N GLY A 88 -19.37 21.05 25.28
CA GLY A 88 -19.11 21.44 26.68
C GLY A 88 -19.36 20.33 27.71
N LYS A 89 -19.81 19.14 27.28
CA LYS A 89 -20.16 18.00 28.12
C LYS A 89 -19.12 16.89 28.08
N MET A 90 -18.13 17.01 27.19
CA MET A 90 -17.12 15.99 26.97
C MET A 90 -15.72 16.58 27.13
N ALA A 91 -14.76 15.74 27.49
CA ALA A 91 -13.33 16.04 27.39
C ALA A 91 -12.63 14.97 26.55
N LEU A 92 -11.52 15.34 25.90
CA LEU A 92 -10.64 14.43 25.17
C LEU A 92 -9.20 14.67 25.63
N TYR A 93 -8.52 13.57 25.98
CA TYR A 93 -7.11 13.56 26.33
C TYR A 93 -6.36 12.53 25.49
N GLY A 94 -5.19 12.93 24.98
CA GLY A 94 -4.19 11.96 24.54
C GLY A 94 -3.40 11.42 25.73
N ILE A 95 -2.86 10.21 25.63
CA ILE A 95 -1.93 9.65 26.62
C ILE A 95 -0.70 9.11 25.88
N LEU A 96 0.48 9.56 26.28
CA LEU A 96 1.76 8.98 25.86
C LEU A 96 2.37 8.24 27.04
N SER A 97 2.36 6.91 26.97
CA SER A 97 2.92 6.00 27.97
C SER A 97 4.16 5.25 27.48
N ASP A 98 4.65 5.56 26.28
CA ASP A 98 5.81 4.90 25.66
C ASP A 98 7.04 5.02 26.57
N ALA A 99 7.57 3.88 27.02
CA ALA A 99 8.63 3.85 28.05
C ALA A 99 9.94 4.54 27.65
N GLY A 100 10.21 4.65 26.34
CA GLY A 100 11.41 5.27 25.79
C GLY A 100 11.25 6.73 25.37
N VAL A 101 10.03 7.30 25.44
CA VAL A 101 9.77 8.66 24.95
C VAL A 101 10.00 9.67 26.07
N THR A 102 10.85 10.65 25.82
CA THR A 102 11.07 11.78 26.73
C THR A 102 9.98 12.84 26.58
N ARG A 103 9.77 13.65 27.62
CA ARG A 103 8.83 14.79 27.56
C ARG A 103 9.18 15.79 26.45
N ARG A 104 10.47 15.94 26.15
CA ARG A 104 10.95 16.79 25.04
C ARG A 104 10.51 16.24 23.69
N GLU A 105 10.68 14.94 23.45
CA GLU A 105 10.24 14.28 22.21
C GLU A 105 8.73 14.29 22.08
N ALA A 106 8.01 14.07 23.18
CA ALA A 106 6.55 14.23 23.23
C ALA A 106 6.14 15.67 22.84
N GLY A 107 6.82 16.68 23.38
CA GLY A 107 6.57 18.08 23.03
C GLY A 107 6.80 18.36 21.54
N ALA A 108 7.91 17.88 21.00
CA ALA A 108 8.21 17.98 19.57
C ALA A 108 7.12 17.31 18.71
N PHE A 109 6.64 16.13 19.10
CA PHE A 109 5.54 15.44 18.43
C PHE A 109 4.25 16.28 18.42
N LEU A 110 3.87 16.88 19.55
CA LEU A 110 2.69 17.76 19.63
C LEU A 110 2.81 18.96 18.68
N ASP A 111 3.98 19.60 18.63
CA ASP A 111 4.22 20.79 17.82
C ASP A 111 4.32 20.47 16.32
N GLU A 112 4.94 19.33 15.99
CA GLU A 112 5.13 18.84 14.62
C GLU A 112 3.79 18.42 13.99
N PHE A 113 2.97 17.67 14.73
CA PHE A 113 1.67 17.18 14.24
C PHE A 113 0.50 18.13 14.52
N LYS A 114 0.77 19.32 15.07
CA LYS A 114 -0.25 20.34 15.39
C LYS A 114 -1.39 19.78 16.24
N ILE A 115 -1.05 19.08 17.33
CA ILE A 115 -2.03 18.48 18.24
C ILE A 115 -2.76 19.58 19.01
N GLU A 116 -4.09 19.60 18.90
CA GLU A 116 -4.97 20.65 19.45
C GLU A 116 -5.63 20.26 20.78
N PHE A 117 -5.38 19.05 21.30
CA PHE A 117 -5.93 18.55 22.57
C PHE A 117 -4.83 18.33 23.63
N PRO A 118 -5.17 18.33 24.93
CA PRO A 118 -4.19 18.05 25.97
C PRO A 118 -3.71 16.60 25.90
N VAL A 119 -2.39 16.40 26.01
CA VAL A 119 -1.77 15.06 26.00
C VAL A 119 -1.07 14.82 27.33
N LEU A 120 -1.56 13.83 28.07
CA LEU A 120 -1.01 13.39 29.34
C LEU A 120 0.28 12.63 29.11
N PHE A 121 1.30 12.93 29.92
CA PHE A 121 2.60 12.27 29.84
C PHE A 121 2.71 11.23 30.96
N ASP A 122 2.38 9.98 30.65
CA ASP A 122 2.31 8.86 31.59
C ASP A 122 3.63 8.07 31.63
N ALA A 123 4.69 8.76 32.05
CA ALA A 123 6.01 8.13 32.18
C ALA A 123 6.07 7.06 33.27
N SER A 124 5.15 7.05 34.25
CA SER A 124 5.06 6.01 35.27
C SER A 124 4.40 4.73 34.74
N GLY A 125 3.54 4.85 33.73
CA GLY A 125 2.68 3.76 33.27
C GLY A 125 1.48 3.50 34.18
N GLU A 126 1.15 4.43 35.09
CA GLU A 126 0.01 4.28 36.01
C GLU A 126 -1.31 4.35 35.24
N LEU A 127 -1.44 5.27 34.29
CA LEU A 127 -2.63 5.34 33.44
C LEU A 127 -2.70 4.11 32.53
N ALA A 128 -1.58 3.66 31.96
CA ALA A 128 -1.53 2.40 31.22
C ALA A 128 -1.94 1.18 32.08
N GLY A 129 -1.54 1.14 33.36
CA GLY A 129 -1.94 0.08 34.29
C GLY A 129 -3.44 0.06 34.57
N LEU A 130 -4.07 1.23 34.62
CA LEU A 130 -5.50 1.40 34.85
C LEU A 130 -6.35 1.03 33.63
N PHE A 131 -6.01 1.55 32.45
CA PHE A 131 -6.80 1.33 31.23
C PHE A 131 -6.45 0.01 30.52
N GLN A 132 -5.26 -0.53 30.78
CA GLN A 132 -4.73 -1.75 30.17
C GLN A 132 -4.83 -1.75 28.64
N PRO A 133 -4.25 -0.75 27.95
CA PRO A 133 -4.24 -0.74 26.50
C PRO A 133 -3.46 -1.93 25.94
N ASP A 134 -3.91 -2.41 24.79
CA ASP A 134 -3.26 -3.48 24.01
C ASP A 134 -2.69 -2.96 22.68
N HIS A 135 -3.14 -1.79 22.23
CA HIS A 135 -2.68 -1.17 20.98
C HIS A 135 -2.54 0.35 21.12
N VAL A 136 -1.81 0.94 20.16
CA VAL A 136 -1.79 2.38 19.88
C VAL A 136 -2.04 2.62 18.38
N PRO A 137 -2.98 3.51 18.01
CA PRO A 137 -3.87 4.22 18.92
C PRO A 137 -5.00 3.33 19.45
N GLN A 138 -5.43 3.58 20.68
CA GLN A 138 -6.61 2.94 21.28
C GLN A 138 -7.37 3.92 22.16
N ALA A 139 -8.69 3.94 22.00
CA ALA A 139 -9.59 4.85 22.68
C ALA A 139 -10.34 4.16 23.83
N PHE A 140 -10.56 4.93 24.89
CA PHE A 140 -11.34 4.58 26.07
C PHE A 140 -12.26 5.75 26.40
N LEU A 141 -13.55 5.50 26.55
CA LEU A 141 -14.52 6.49 27.02
C LEU A 141 -14.98 6.09 28.41
N ILE A 142 -14.87 7.01 29.36
CA ILE A 142 -15.45 6.84 30.69
C ILE A 142 -16.65 7.77 30.88
N ASP A 143 -17.66 7.30 31.61
CA ASP A 143 -18.75 8.15 32.10
C ASP A 143 -18.35 8.95 33.34
N SER A 144 -19.26 9.78 33.85
CA SER A 144 -19.04 10.59 35.05
C SER A 144 -18.77 9.79 36.33
N ALA A 145 -19.16 8.50 36.36
CA ALA A 145 -18.90 7.58 37.47
C ALA A 145 -17.59 6.78 37.31
N GLY A 146 -16.81 7.05 36.25
CA GLY A 146 -15.55 6.39 35.95
C GLY A 146 -15.70 5.01 35.32
N ALA A 147 -16.90 4.59 34.91
CA ALA A 147 -17.07 3.32 34.20
C ALA A 147 -16.59 3.44 32.76
N ILE A 148 -15.80 2.48 32.27
CA ILE A 148 -15.45 2.40 30.85
C ILE A 148 -16.70 2.02 30.06
N VAL A 149 -17.27 2.99 29.37
CA VAL A 149 -18.48 2.82 28.56
C VAL A 149 -18.18 2.53 27.09
N TYR A 150 -16.95 2.84 26.63
CA TYR A 150 -16.42 2.41 25.33
C TYR A 150 -14.92 2.07 25.41
N ARG A 151 -14.48 1.03 24.70
CA ARG A 151 -13.06 0.71 24.48
C ARG A 151 -12.84 0.18 23.05
N GLY A 152 -11.87 0.71 22.32
CA GLY A 152 -11.46 0.14 21.04
C GLY A 152 -10.81 1.14 20.08
N ARG A 153 -11.07 1.01 18.78
CA ARG A 153 -10.53 1.90 17.74
C ARG A 153 -11.16 3.30 17.78
N ILE A 154 -10.57 4.24 17.06
CA ILE A 154 -11.13 5.59 16.87
C ILE A 154 -12.28 5.53 15.86
N ASP A 155 -12.02 4.93 14.71
CA ASP A 155 -12.94 4.66 13.61
C ASP A 155 -12.46 3.41 12.84
N ASP A 156 -13.11 3.04 11.74
CA ASP A 156 -12.72 1.90 10.89
C ASP A 156 -11.86 2.24 9.67
N LEU A 157 -11.23 3.42 9.64
CA LEU A 157 -10.34 3.84 8.55
C LEU A 157 -9.23 2.81 8.32
N TYR A 158 -8.72 2.19 9.38
CA TYR A 158 -7.82 1.05 9.30
C TYR A 158 -8.58 -0.24 9.66
N ALA A 159 -8.60 -1.18 8.72
CA ALA A 159 -9.15 -2.52 8.92
C ALA A 159 -8.09 -3.52 9.43
N ASP A 160 -6.82 -3.30 9.07
CA ASP A 160 -5.62 -3.95 9.62
C ASP A 160 -4.43 -3.00 9.38
N VAL A 161 -3.24 -3.35 9.86
CA VAL A 161 -2.04 -2.49 9.82
C VAL A 161 -1.60 -2.10 8.42
N ASP A 162 -1.81 -2.97 7.42
CA ASP A 162 -1.51 -2.71 6.01
C ASP A 162 -2.78 -2.47 5.16
N LYS A 163 -3.95 -2.33 5.81
CA LYS A 163 -5.26 -2.18 5.15
C LYS A 163 -5.96 -0.91 5.59
N ARG A 164 -5.76 0.15 4.81
CA ARG A 164 -6.41 1.45 4.98
C ARG A 164 -7.55 1.59 3.97
N ARG A 165 -8.72 2.05 4.44
CA ARG A 165 -9.86 2.46 3.61
C ARG A 165 -9.62 3.84 3.03
N ALA A 166 -10.30 4.17 1.93
CA ALA A 166 -10.28 5.55 1.42
C ALA A 166 -10.88 6.53 2.44
N GLU A 167 -11.99 6.13 3.06
CA GLU A 167 -12.71 6.87 4.10
C GLU A 167 -13.25 5.90 5.17
N PRO A 168 -13.46 6.34 6.43
CA PRO A 168 -14.11 5.52 7.43
C PRO A 168 -15.60 5.37 7.12
N THR A 169 -16.12 4.15 7.24
CA THR A 169 -17.56 3.84 7.16
C THR A 169 -18.24 3.87 8.53
N ARG A 170 -17.45 3.85 9.61
CA ARG A 170 -17.89 3.82 11.00
C ARG A 170 -17.04 4.78 11.83
N ARG A 171 -17.67 5.65 12.62
CA ARG A 171 -16.97 6.63 13.47
C ARG A 171 -17.13 6.29 14.94
N ASP A 172 -16.61 5.13 15.34
CA ASP A 172 -17.00 4.46 16.60
C ASP A 172 -16.77 5.31 17.86
N LEU A 173 -15.62 5.99 18.01
CA LEU A 173 -15.36 6.88 19.16
C LEU A 173 -16.25 8.13 19.11
N TYR A 174 -16.42 8.74 17.94
CA TYR A 174 -17.30 9.90 17.75
C TYR A 174 -18.74 9.56 18.17
N ASP A 175 -19.27 8.45 17.67
CA ASP A 175 -20.63 8.00 17.92
C ASP A 175 -20.84 7.69 19.41
N ALA A 176 -19.86 7.05 20.06
CA ALA A 176 -19.88 6.77 21.49
C ALA A 176 -19.86 8.06 22.33
N MET A 177 -19.01 9.03 21.99
CA MET A 177 -18.94 10.33 22.65
C MET A 177 -20.25 11.10 22.53
N LEU A 178 -20.85 11.13 21.33
CA LEU A 178 -22.11 11.80 21.07
C LEU A 178 -23.27 11.14 21.82
N ALA A 179 -23.36 9.81 21.77
CA ALA A 179 -24.38 9.06 22.49
C ALA A 179 -24.30 9.34 24.01
N LEU A 180 -23.10 9.34 24.60
CA LEU A 180 -22.92 9.64 26.02
C LEU A 180 -23.32 11.08 26.37
N ALA A 181 -22.90 12.07 25.58
CA ALA A 181 -23.23 13.48 25.78
C ALA A 181 -24.75 13.76 25.70
N GLU A 182 -25.47 12.95 24.93
CA GLU A 182 -26.91 13.01 24.72
C GLU A 182 -27.70 12.03 25.61
N GLN A 183 -27.03 11.28 26.49
CA GLN A 183 -27.63 10.26 27.36
C GLN A 183 -28.37 9.16 26.58
N ARG A 184 -27.89 8.83 25.39
CA ARG A 184 -28.36 7.71 24.57
C ARG A 184 -27.52 6.45 24.82
N PRO A 185 -28.08 5.24 24.62
CA PRO A 185 -27.30 4.01 24.68
C PRO A 185 -26.16 4.02 23.65
N ILE A 186 -24.96 3.61 24.08
CA ILE A 186 -23.84 3.35 23.18
C ILE A 186 -24.04 1.96 22.58
N GLU A 187 -24.30 1.89 21.27
CA GLU A 187 -24.59 0.65 20.56
C GLU A 187 -23.42 -0.34 20.61
N ASN A 188 -22.21 0.13 20.30
CA ASN A 188 -21.00 -0.68 20.24
C ASN A 188 -20.02 -0.21 21.32
N ARG A 189 -20.07 -0.85 22.49
CA ARG A 189 -19.20 -0.50 23.63
C ARG A 189 -17.78 -1.05 23.50
N ARG A 190 -17.53 -1.97 22.56
CA ARG A 190 -16.21 -2.57 22.33
C ARG A 190 -15.96 -2.77 20.84
N THR A 191 -14.79 -2.34 20.38
CA THR A 191 -14.28 -2.58 19.02
C THR A 191 -12.83 -3.05 19.09
N GLU A 192 -12.35 -3.74 18.04
CA GLU A 192 -10.94 -4.12 17.94
C GLU A 192 -10.11 -2.88 17.58
N ALA A 193 -9.08 -2.60 18.37
CA ALA A 193 -8.14 -1.52 18.08
C ALA A 193 -7.19 -1.94 16.96
N VAL A 194 -6.95 -1.06 15.98
CA VAL A 194 -6.04 -1.32 14.87
C VAL A 194 -4.86 -0.36 14.95
N GLY A 195 -3.65 -0.91 15.10
CA GLY A 195 -2.48 -0.12 15.41
C GLY A 195 -1.21 -0.93 15.62
N CYS A 196 -0.23 -0.30 16.27
CA CYS A 196 0.95 -0.95 16.82
C CYS A 196 0.58 -1.60 18.16
N PRO A 197 1.18 -2.73 18.56
CA PRO A 197 0.99 -3.27 19.90
C PRO A 197 1.42 -2.24 20.95
N PHE A 198 0.71 -2.21 22.07
CA PHE A 198 1.12 -1.43 23.24
C PHE A 198 2.24 -2.17 23.98
N GLU A 199 3.49 -1.83 23.65
CA GLU A 199 4.69 -2.49 24.16
C GLU A 199 4.86 -2.18 25.66
N LYS A 200 4.77 -3.21 26.51
CA LYS A 200 5.09 -3.08 27.94
C LYS A 200 6.59 -2.90 28.10
N ARG A 201 7.03 -2.28 29.19
CA ARG A 201 8.48 -2.16 29.51
C ARG A 201 9.13 -3.55 29.43
N PRO A 202 10.07 -3.78 28.49
CA PRO A 202 10.65 -5.10 28.34
C PRO A 202 11.47 -5.43 29.58
N GLN A 203 11.18 -6.60 30.16
CA GLN A 203 12.01 -7.20 31.19
C GLN A 203 12.63 -8.47 30.59
N ALA A 204 13.82 -8.31 30.03
CA ALA A 204 14.52 -9.40 29.37
C ALA A 204 14.75 -10.57 30.33
N GLU A 205 14.46 -11.79 29.87
CA GLU A 205 14.78 -12.99 30.63
C GLU A 205 16.30 -13.15 30.75
N ALA A 206 16.81 -13.41 31.97
CA ALA A 206 18.25 -13.46 32.25
C ALA A 206 19.01 -14.54 31.46
N ASN A 207 18.32 -15.57 30.95
CA ASN A 207 18.90 -16.69 30.21
C ASN A 207 18.30 -16.83 28.78
N ALA A 208 17.84 -15.74 28.18
CA ALA A 208 17.31 -15.74 26.82
C ALA A 208 18.35 -16.31 25.83
N ARG A 209 17.96 -17.36 25.09
CA ARG A 209 18.86 -18.02 24.11
C ARG A 209 18.98 -17.26 22.79
N VAL A 210 17.98 -16.44 22.46
CA VAL A 210 17.97 -15.59 21.26
C VAL A 210 18.17 -14.17 21.72
N THR A 211 19.17 -13.49 21.17
CA THR A 211 19.56 -12.14 21.60
C THR A 211 19.66 -11.18 20.43
N TYR A 212 19.59 -9.89 20.72
CA TYR A 212 19.73 -8.87 19.69
C TYR A 212 21.08 -8.94 19.00
N ALA A 213 22.16 -8.88 19.76
CA ALA A 213 23.51 -8.78 19.23
C ALA A 213 23.85 -9.97 18.31
N ARG A 214 23.60 -11.19 18.77
CA ARG A 214 23.96 -12.42 18.05
C ARG A 214 23.01 -12.78 16.92
N ASP A 215 21.70 -12.66 17.16
CA ASP A 215 20.69 -13.34 16.34
C ASP A 215 19.82 -12.35 15.56
N VAL A 216 19.36 -11.27 16.18
CA VAL A 216 18.37 -10.36 15.55
C VAL A 216 19.01 -9.22 14.77
N ALA A 217 20.09 -8.61 15.27
CA ALA A 217 20.79 -7.53 14.57
C ALA A 217 21.23 -7.94 13.15
N PRO A 218 21.82 -9.13 12.92
CA PRO A 218 22.12 -9.59 11.55
C PRO A 218 20.89 -9.62 10.64
N LEU A 219 19.73 -10.05 11.16
CA LEU A 219 18.48 -10.12 10.38
C LEU A 219 17.95 -8.73 10.06
N LEU A 220 17.90 -7.82 11.04
CA LEU A 220 17.44 -6.46 10.83
C LEU A 220 18.37 -5.71 9.87
N TYR A 221 19.68 -5.93 9.97
CA TYR A 221 20.67 -5.32 9.08
C TYR A 221 20.55 -5.80 7.64
N ALA A 222 20.32 -7.10 7.43
CA ALA A 222 20.19 -7.67 6.09
C ALA A 222 18.86 -7.34 5.42
N HIS A 223 17.76 -7.31 6.18
CA HIS A 223 16.40 -7.32 5.61
C HIS A 223 15.60 -6.05 5.85
N CYS A 224 15.93 -5.27 6.88
CA CYS A 224 15.10 -4.15 7.31
C CYS A 224 15.81 -2.79 7.22
N ALA A 225 17.13 -2.76 7.46
CA ALA A 225 17.88 -1.53 7.66
C ALA A 225 17.96 -0.62 6.43
N GLU A 226 17.75 -1.18 5.23
CA GLU A 226 17.66 -0.41 3.98
C GLU A 226 16.59 0.70 4.06
N CYS A 227 15.42 0.35 4.62
CA CYS A 227 14.32 1.28 4.84
C CYS A 227 14.30 1.84 6.28
N HIS A 228 14.66 1.02 7.27
CA HIS A 228 14.64 1.35 8.70
C HIS A 228 15.94 1.97 9.19
N ARG A 229 16.27 3.13 8.64
CA ARG A 229 17.42 3.95 9.02
C ARG A 229 17.07 5.44 8.96
N PRO A 230 17.83 6.31 9.66
CA PRO A 230 17.56 7.75 9.64
C PRO A 230 17.54 8.32 8.22
N GLY A 231 16.51 9.12 7.92
CA GLY A 231 16.37 9.82 6.64
C GLY A 231 15.77 8.99 5.49
N GLU A 232 15.33 7.76 5.75
CA GLU A 232 14.65 6.90 4.77
C GLU A 232 13.14 6.76 5.06
N VAL A 233 12.44 6.01 4.22
CA VAL A 233 10.96 5.87 4.21
C VAL A 233 10.35 5.44 5.55
N ALA A 234 11.06 4.65 6.37
CA ALA A 234 10.47 4.10 7.56
C ALA A 234 10.39 5.15 8.68
N PRO A 235 9.31 5.17 9.48
CA PRO A 235 9.09 6.19 10.50
C PRO A 235 10.06 6.11 11.71
N PHE A 236 10.91 5.09 11.76
CA PHE A 236 11.89 4.83 12.82
C PHE A 236 13.06 3.96 12.31
N SER A 237 14.19 4.09 13.00
CA SER A 237 15.41 3.28 12.79
C SER A 237 15.27 1.88 13.40
N LEU A 238 15.99 0.90 12.87
CA LEU A 238 16.21 -0.42 13.50
C LEU A 238 17.71 -0.75 13.65
N LEU A 239 18.57 0.26 13.52
CA LEU A 239 20.03 0.09 13.56
C LEU A 239 20.59 -0.18 14.96
N SER A 240 19.86 0.23 16.01
CA SER A 240 20.28 0.09 17.41
C SER A 240 19.42 -0.92 18.16
N TYR A 241 19.98 -1.50 19.23
CA TYR A 241 19.23 -2.34 20.14
C TYR A 241 18.03 -1.60 20.75
N GLN A 242 18.25 -0.36 21.23
CA GLN A 242 17.19 0.41 21.88
C GLN A 242 16.02 0.67 20.95
N ASP A 243 16.29 0.91 19.66
CA ASP A 243 15.25 1.12 18.65
C ASP A 243 14.47 -0.14 18.31
N ALA A 244 15.16 -1.28 18.20
CA ALA A 244 14.53 -2.56 17.90
C ALA A 244 13.76 -3.12 19.10
N ALA A 245 14.34 -3.09 20.30
CA ALA A 245 13.79 -3.74 21.50
C ALA A 245 12.46 -3.13 21.92
N LYS A 246 12.28 -1.80 21.79
CA LYS A 246 11.01 -1.12 22.07
C LYS A 246 9.89 -1.44 21.06
N ARG A 247 10.13 -2.33 20.09
CA ARG A 247 9.18 -2.76 19.05
C ARG A 247 9.21 -4.26 18.80
N ALA A 248 9.75 -5.04 19.73
CA ALA A 248 10.00 -6.44 19.46
C ALA A 248 8.70 -7.19 19.12
N GLU A 249 7.61 -6.94 19.85
CA GLU A 249 6.30 -7.53 19.53
C GLU A 249 5.77 -7.02 18.19
N GLY A 250 5.90 -5.72 17.93
CA GLY A 250 5.56 -5.11 16.65
C GLY A 250 6.27 -5.76 15.46
N ILE A 251 7.60 -5.90 15.53
CA ILE A 251 8.46 -6.53 14.53
C ILE A 251 8.04 -7.98 14.32
N ALA A 252 7.94 -8.76 15.40
CA ALA A 252 7.55 -10.17 15.33
C ALA A 252 6.16 -10.36 14.69
N ARG A 253 5.21 -9.47 14.99
CA ARG A 253 3.85 -9.52 14.46
C ARG A 253 3.81 -9.21 12.96
N VAL A 254 4.45 -8.13 12.50
CA VAL A 254 4.44 -7.77 11.07
C VAL A 254 5.25 -8.74 10.22
N ALA A 255 6.36 -9.26 10.75
CA ALA A 255 7.14 -10.33 10.12
C ALA A 255 6.34 -11.63 10.05
N GLY A 256 5.67 -12.00 11.14
CA GLY A 256 4.82 -13.20 11.22
C GLY A 256 3.63 -13.17 10.26
N LYS A 257 3.05 -11.99 10.01
CA LYS A 257 2.02 -11.76 8.98
C LYS A 257 2.60 -11.60 7.57
N ARG A 258 3.93 -11.68 7.38
CA ARG A 258 4.63 -11.43 6.10
C ARG A 258 4.31 -10.06 5.48
N LEU A 259 4.01 -9.07 6.31
CA LEU A 259 3.81 -7.68 5.89
C LEU A 259 5.14 -6.97 5.69
N MET A 260 6.14 -7.37 6.49
CA MET A 260 7.50 -6.84 6.45
C MET A 260 8.55 -7.97 6.39
N PRO A 261 9.64 -7.76 5.65
CA PRO A 261 9.80 -6.71 4.64
C PRO A 261 8.76 -6.87 3.51
N PRO A 262 8.38 -5.78 2.83
CA PRO A 262 7.31 -5.82 1.85
C PRO A 262 7.77 -6.55 0.59
N TRP A 263 7.35 -7.81 0.43
CA TRP A 263 7.67 -8.64 -0.74
C TRP A 263 6.56 -9.65 -1.01
N ARG A 264 5.74 -9.39 -2.05
CA ARG A 264 4.44 -10.07 -2.26
C ARG A 264 4.46 -11.22 -3.25
N ALA A 265 5.51 -11.36 -4.06
CA ALA A 265 5.70 -12.54 -4.91
C ALA A 265 5.60 -13.83 -4.07
N ALA A 266 5.52 -15.03 -4.65
CA ALA A 266 5.63 -16.31 -3.94
C ALA A 266 7.04 -16.90 -4.09
N VAL A 267 7.50 -17.69 -3.11
CA VAL A 267 8.87 -18.25 -3.10
C VAL A 267 9.14 -19.15 -4.31
N ASP A 268 8.15 -19.95 -4.71
CA ASP A 268 8.34 -20.94 -5.79
C ASP A 268 7.94 -20.41 -7.18
N TYR A 269 7.81 -19.09 -7.34
CA TYR A 269 7.35 -18.46 -8.58
C TYR A 269 8.30 -17.35 -9.04
N GLY A 270 9.22 -17.73 -9.93
CA GLY A 270 10.32 -16.87 -10.35
C GLY A 270 11.43 -16.84 -9.29
N HIS A 271 12.63 -16.44 -9.71
CA HIS A 271 13.71 -16.05 -8.83
C HIS A 271 14.06 -14.62 -9.20
N PHE A 272 14.06 -13.73 -8.21
CA PHE A 272 14.21 -12.31 -8.44
C PHE A 272 15.46 -11.75 -7.75
N LEU A 273 15.91 -10.61 -8.24
CA LEU A 273 16.95 -9.85 -7.57
C LEU A 273 16.34 -9.10 -6.38
N ASP A 274 17.15 -8.91 -5.33
CA ASP A 274 16.77 -8.20 -4.11
C ASP A 274 15.53 -8.80 -3.41
N GLU A 275 15.40 -10.12 -3.36
CA GLU A 275 14.34 -10.75 -2.59
C GLU A 275 14.49 -10.44 -1.10
N ARG A 276 13.57 -9.64 -0.55
CA ARG A 276 13.60 -9.13 0.84
C ARG A 276 12.86 -10.04 1.84
N ARG A 277 12.63 -11.31 1.53
CA ARG A 277 11.80 -12.16 2.38
C ARG A 277 12.55 -12.66 3.59
N LEU A 278 11.82 -12.78 4.70
CA LEU A 278 12.22 -13.63 5.82
C LEU A 278 11.77 -15.08 5.58
N SER A 279 12.69 -16.01 5.85
CA SER A 279 12.42 -17.44 6.00
C SER A 279 11.61 -17.72 7.27
N GLU A 280 10.96 -18.89 7.33
CA GLU A 280 10.23 -19.31 8.54
C GLU A 280 11.12 -19.35 9.78
N ARG A 281 12.40 -19.75 9.63
CA ARG A 281 13.37 -19.76 10.74
C ARG A 281 13.63 -18.36 11.28
N GLU A 282 13.80 -17.38 10.39
CA GLU A 282 14.06 -15.99 10.76
C GLU A 282 12.83 -15.35 11.43
N ILE A 283 11.63 -15.63 10.93
CA ILE A 283 10.38 -15.20 11.55
C ILE A 283 10.24 -15.76 12.97
N GLU A 284 10.48 -17.06 13.16
CA GLU A 284 10.42 -17.70 14.48
C GLU A 284 11.49 -17.16 15.43
N MET A 285 12.66 -16.77 14.92
CA MET A 285 13.70 -16.12 15.70
C MET A 285 13.25 -14.75 16.24
N LEU A 286 12.62 -13.92 15.40
CA LEU A 286 12.05 -12.63 15.81
C LEU A 286 10.94 -12.81 16.85
N LYS A 287 10.02 -13.76 16.63
CA LYS A 287 8.96 -14.09 17.59
C LYS A 287 9.52 -14.53 18.94
N LYS A 288 10.51 -15.41 18.93
CA LYS A 288 11.13 -15.90 20.15
C LYS A 288 11.84 -14.80 20.93
N TRP A 289 12.61 -13.96 20.24
CA TRP A 289 13.28 -12.82 20.86
C TRP A 289 12.27 -11.89 21.54
N ALA A 290 11.19 -11.53 20.84
CA ALA A 290 10.11 -10.71 21.38
C ALA A 290 9.45 -11.37 22.61
N ALA A 291 9.10 -12.66 22.51
CA ALA A 291 8.45 -13.39 23.60
C ALA A 291 9.30 -13.51 24.88
N THR A 292 10.63 -13.44 24.77
CA THR A 292 11.57 -13.50 25.90
C THR A 292 12.01 -12.13 26.42
N GLY A 293 11.26 -11.07 26.10
CA GLY A 293 11.52 -9.72 26.57
C GLY A 293 12.67 -9.00 25.84
N ALA A 294 12.94 -9.39 24.60
CA ALA A 294 13.86 -8.71 23.68
C ALA A 294 15.29 -8.54 24.23
N ALA A 295 15.92 -9.62 24.73
CA ALA A 295 17.26 -9.54 25.33
C ALA A 295 18.34 -8.96 24.38
N GLU A 296 19.20 -8.06 24.88
CA GLU A 296 20.30 -7.44 24.12
C GLU A 296 21.39 -8.45 23.73
N GLY A 297 21.84 -9.26 24.70
CA GLY A 297 22.95 -10.21 24.51
C GLY A 297 24.32 -9.59 24.77
N ASN A 298 25.37 -10.31 24.36
CA ASN A 298 26.75 -9.84 24.51
C ASN A 298 27.08 -8.82 23.40
N ALA A 299 27.59 -7.65 23.77
CA ALA A 299 28.02 -6.62 22.81
C ALA A 299 29.13 -7.11 21.86
N ASP A 300 29.98 -8.06 22.27
CA ASP A 300 31.03 -8.64 21.41
C ASP A 300 30.47 -9.49 20.26
N ASP A 301 29.21 -9.96 20.38
CA ASP A 301 28.53 -10.70 19.31
C ASP A 301 27.85 -9.77 18.29
N LEU A 302 27.79 -8.45 18.55
CA LEU A 302 27.08 -7.50 17.70
C LEU A 302 27.83 -7.31 16.36
N PRO A 303 27.20 -7.57 15.21
CA PRO A 303 27.83 -7.31 13.92
C PRO A 303 28.06 -5.81 13.70
N PRO A 304 29.05 -5.42 12.86
CA PRO A 304 29.20 -4.04 12.46
C PRO A 304 27.92 -3.54 11.75
N PRO A 305 27.49 -2.29 11.99
CA PRO A 305 26.33 -1.74 11.32
C PRO A 305 26.55 -1.66 9.80
N PRO A 306 25.50 -1.77 8.97
CA PRO A 306 25.63 -1.66 7.53
C PRO A 306 26.16 -0.30 7.11
N VAL A 307 27.03 -0.30 6.11
CA VAL A 307 27.49 0.92 5.45
C VAL A 307 26.59 1.19 4.25
N PHE A 308 25.94 2.35 4.26
CA PHE A 308 25.08 2.76 3.17
C PHE A 308 25.77 3.77 2.27
N ALA A 309 25.58 3.64 0.96
CA ALA A 309 26.07 4.62 0.00
C ALA A 309 25.47 6.00 0.28
N SER A 310 26.32 7.02 0.32
CA SER A 310 25.91 8.43 0.35
C SER A 310 25.82 8.97 -1.08
N GLY A 311 24.75 9.70 -1.40
CA GLY A 311 24.58 10.32 -2.72
C GLY A 311 23.86 9.39 -3.70
N TRP A 312 24.37 9.31 -4.93
CA TRP A 312 23.82 8.48 -6.00
C TRP A 312 24.51 7.11 -6.01
N ARG A 313 23.73 6.03 -5.95
CA ARG A 313 24.21 4.64 -5.84
C ARG A 313 24.83 4.13 -7.14
N LEU A 314 24.39 4.62 -8.29
CA LEU A 314 24.95 4.26 -9.58
C LEU A 314 26.21 5.07 -9.97
N GLY A 315 26.70 5.94 -9.08
CA GLY A 315 27.86 6.81 -9.31
C GLY A 315 27.45 8.23 -9.71
N GLU A 316 28.40 9.01 -10.23
CA GLU A 316 28.13 10.38 -10.68
C GLU A 316 27.18 10.38 -11.90
N PRO A 317 26.04 11.08 -11.84
CA PRO A 317 25.10 11.13 -12.96
C PRO A 317 25.55 12.11 -14.05
N ASP A 318 25.15 11.83 -15.29
CA ASP A 318 25.44 12.70 -16.43
C ASP A 318 24.50 13.91 -16.48
N ALA A 319 23.28 13.77 -15.97
CA ALA A 319 22.33 14.85 -15.77
C ALA A 319 21.45 14.58 -14.55
N VAL A 320 21.00 15.65 -13.89
CA VAL A 320 20.01 15.58 -12.81
C VAL A 320 18.87 16.52 -13.14
N VAL A 321 17.64 16.01 -13.03
CA VAL A 321 16.41 16.80 -13.15
C VAL A 321 15.61 16.70 -11.85
N GLU A 322 14.91 17.77 -11.48
CA GLU A 322 14.18 17.84 -10.21
C GLU A 322 12.85 18.57 -10.36
N VAL A 323 11.89 18.22 -9.51
CA VAL A 323 10.65 18.97 -9.38
C VAL A 323 10.97 20.40 -8.97
N GLU A 324 10.61 21.37 -9.81
CA GLU A 324 11.04 22.76 -9.66
C GLU A 324 10.49 23.38 -8.37
N VAL A 325 9.17 23.32 -8.21
CA VAL A 325 8.43 23.84 -7.07
C VAL A 325 8.08 22.69 -6.11
N PRO A 326 8.46 22.77 -4.82
CA PRO A 326 8.08 21.76 -3.84
C PRO A 326 6.56 21.54 -3.80
N VAL A 327 6.17 20.27 -3.79
CA VAL A 327 4.77 19.85 -3.76
C VAL A 327 4.33 19.77 -2.31
N GLU A 328 3.27 20.46 -1.94
CA GLU A 328 2.66 20.31 -0.62
C GLU A 328 1.79 19.04 -0.57
N VAL A 329 1.98 18.25 0.48
CA VAL A 329 1.14 17.10 0.81
C VAL A 329 0.34 17.44 2.07
N PRO A 330 -1.00 17.38 2.04
CA PRO A 330 -1.82 17.70 3.19
C PRO A 330 -1.66 16.67 4.32
N ALA A 331 -2.10 17.04 5.53
CA ALA A 331 -1.99 16.18 6.71
C ALA A 331 -2.86 14.92 6.65
N ASP A 332 -4.05 15.02 6.05
CA ASP A 332 -4.97 13.92 5.80
C ASP A 332 -5.60 14.04 4.40
N GLY A 333 -6.48 13.09 4.06
CA GLY A 333 -7.16 13.02 2.77
C GLY A 333 -6.79 11.80 1.94
N PRO A 334 -7.27 11.74 0.68
CA PRO A 334 -6.90 10.69 -0.25
C PRO A 334 -5.45 10.84 -0.71
N ASP A 335 -4.90 9.76 -1.25
CA ASP A 335 -3.57 9.78 -1.84
C ASP A 335 -3.59 10.63 -3.13
N ILE A 336 -2.46 11.28 -3.42
CA ILE A 336 -2.31 12.22 -4.53
C ILE A 336 -1.44 11.57 -5.60
N PHE A 337 -1.94 11.49 -6.83
CA PHE A 337 -1.15 11.12 -8.00
C PHE A 337 -0.95 12.35 -8.86
N GLN A 338 0.29 12.83 -8.98
CA GLN A 338 0.60 14.06 -9.70
C GLN A 338 1.79 13.86 -10.63
N HIS A 339 1.64 14.32 -11.87
CA HIS A 339 2.70 14.29 -12.88
C HIS A 339 3.43 15.62 -12.90
N PHE A 340 4.75 15.59 -13.00
CA PHE A 340 5.61 16.76 -13.17
C PHE A 340 6.43 16.63 -14.43
N VAL A 341 6.56 17.74 -15.17
CA VAL A 341 7.38 17.81 -16.40
C VAL A 341 8.73 18.39 -16.05
N LEU A 342 9.79 17.65 -16.36
CA LEU A 342 11.16 17.97 -15.99
C LEU A 342 12.01 18.12 -17.27
N PRO A 343 12.31 19.35 -17.71
CA PRO A 343 13.17 19.58 -18.86
C PRO A 343 14.57 19.01 -18.64
N VAL A 344 15.09 18.27 -19.62
CA VAL A 344 16.44 17.68 -19.52
C VAL A 344 17.47 18.60 -20.18
N PRO A 345 18.55 18.99 -19.47
CA PRO A 345 19.55 19.92 -20.00
C PRO A 345 20.55 19.24 -20.94
N VAL A 346 20.09 18.69 -22.07
CA VAL A 346 20.94 18.04 -23.09
C VAL A 346 20.99 18.85 -24.39
N GLU A 347 22.19 18.98 -24.95
CA GLU A 347 22.42 19.76 -26.19
C GLU A 347 22.25 18.95 -27.48
N LYS A 348 22.23 17.62 -27.38
CA LYS A 348 22.11 16.64 -28.46
C LYS A 348 21.30 15.43 -27.99
N ASP A 349 20.95 14.55 -28.93
CA ASP A 349 20.35 13.25 -28.60
C ASP A 349 21.31 12.42 -27.75
N GLU A 350 20.78 11.79 -26.71
CA GLU A 350 21.54 10.94 -25.79
C GLU A 350 20.90 9.55 -25.66
N MET A 351 21.69 8.60 -25.16
CA MET A 351 21.24 7.23 -24.90
C MET A 351 21.21 6.96 -23.40
N VAL A 352 20.02 6.97 -22.80
CA VAL A 352 19.83 6.67 -21.38
C VAL A 352 20.02 5.18 -21.14
N VAL A 353 20.97 4.83 -20.26
CA VAL A 353 21.31 3.44 -19.87
C VAL A 353 20.96 3.12 -18.43
N GLY A 354 20.49 4.11 -17.67
CA GLY A 354 20.01 3.93 -16.31
C GLY A 354 19.38 5.21 -15.79
N ILE A 355 18.53 5.06 -14.78
CA ILE A 355 18.01 6.17 -13.99
C ILE A 355 18.13 5.84 -12.50
N GLU A 356 18.22 6.87 -11.68
CA GLU A 356 18.10 6.73 -10.23
C GLU A 356 17.16 7.82 -9.70
N PHE A 357 16.06 7.41 -9.09
CA PHE A 357 15.10 8.30 -8.46
C PHE A 357 15.45 8.48 -6.98
N ARG A 358 15.39 9.72 -6.49
CA ARG A 358 15.53 10.05 -5.08
C ARG A 358 14.34 10.89 -4.63
N PRO A 359 13.50 10.38 -3.70
CA PRO A 359 12.44 11.18 -3.14
C PRO A 359 13.02 12.39 -2.39
N GLY A 360 12.38 13.54 -2.49
CA GLY A 360 12.73 14.70 -1.69
C GLY A 360 12.31 14.51 -0.23
N ASN A 361 11.20 13.81 -0.03
CA ASN A 361 10.66 13.41 1.25
C ASN A 361 10.21 11.93 1.21
N PRO A 362 11.07 11.00 1.63
CA PRO A 362 10.74 9.56 1.66
C PRO A 362 9.50 9.22 2.50
N ALA A 363 9.10 10.08 3.45
CA ALA A 363 7.96 9.80 4.32
C ALA A 363 6.59 9.99 3.64
N VAL A 364 6.53 10.59 2.45
CA VAL A 364 5.27 10.81 1.71
C VAL A 364 5.28 10.23 0.30
N VAL A 365 6.44 10.01 -0.32
CA VAL A 365 6.53 9.40 -1.65
C VAL A 365 6.35 7.89 -1.55
N HIS A 366 5.19 7.41 -2.01
CA HIS A 366 4.83 6.00 -2.01
C HIS A 366 5.47 5.23 -3.17
N HIS A 367 5.43 5.79 -4.37
CA HIS A 367 6.17 5.32 -5.54
C HIS A 367 6.31 6.44 -6.56
N ALA A 368 7.21 6.26 -7.52
CA ALA A 368 7.36 7.14 -8.67
C ALA A 368 7.42 6.34 -9.97
N ILE A 369 6.78 6.85 -11.02
CA ILE A 369 6.93 6.30 -12.37
C ILE A 369 7.56 7.37 -13.25
N VAL A 370 8.67 7.01 -13.90
CA VAL A 370 9.48 7.91 -14.70
C VAL A 370 9.32 7.57 -16.17
N PHE A 371 9.01 8.61 -16.94
CA PHE A 371 8.64 8.53 -18.34
C PHE A 371 9.49 9.48 -19.20
N LEU A 372 9.48 9.25 -20.51
CA LEU A 372 9.94 10.22 -21.51
C LEU A 372 8.77 10.82 -22.28
N ASP A 373 8.82 12.13 -22.51
CA ASP A 373 7.97 12.81 -23.50
C ASP A 373 8.84 13.51 -24.57
N ALA A 374 8.91 12.89 -25.75
CA ALA A 374 9.52 13.50 -26.94
C ALA A 374 8.51 14.29 -27.80
N SER A 375 7.24 14.35 -27.40
CA SER A 375 6.15 14.95 -28.18
C SER A 375 5.78 16.37 -27.72
N GLY A 376 6.18 16.77 -26.51
CA GLY A 376 5.82 18.05 -25.89
C GLY A 376 4.37 18.14 -25.40
N ARG A 377 3.63 17.03 -25.42
CA ARG A 377 2.24 16.97 -24.95
C ARG A 377 2.14 17.13 -23.44
N ALA A 378 3.11 16.60 -22.69
CA ALA A 378 3.19 16.76 -21.25
C ALA A 378 3.34 18.24 -20.89
N ARG A 379 4.24 18.98 -21.56
CA ARG A 379 4.37 20.45 -21.38
C ARG A 379 3.07 21.19 -21.68
N ALA A 380 2.38 20.84 -22.77
CA ALA A 380 1.12 21.49 -23.12
C ALA A 380 0.04 21.25 -22.05
N ARG A 381 0.05 20.09 -21.40
CA ARG A 381 -0.87 19.73 -20.33
C ARG A 381 -0.55 20.45 -19.02
N ASP A 382 0.73 20.49 -18.67
CA ASP A 382 1.25 21.24 -17.52
C ASP A 382 0.93 22.74 -17.66
N ALA A 383 1.16 23.33 -18.83
CA ALA A 383 0.80 24.72 -19.10
C ALA A 383 -0.70 25.03 -19.03
N ALA A 384 -1.57 24.00 -18.99
CA ALA A 384 -3.01 24.15 -18.86
C ALA A 384 -3.49 24.10 -17.39
N THR A 385 -2.60 23.86 -16.43
CA THR A 385 -2.90 23.87 -15.00
C THR A 385 -2.31 25.12 -14.32
N PRO A 386 -2.97 25.66 -13.28
CA PRO A 386 -2.45 26.79 -12.53
C PRO A 386 -1.29 26.41 -11.60
N GLU A 387 -1.26 25.16 -11.15
CA GLU A 387 -0.18 24.58 -10.35
C GLU A 387 0.77 23.78 -11.25
N PRO A 388 2.05 23.63 -10.88
CA PRO A 388 2.99 22.77 -11.58
C PRO A 388 2.50 21.32 -11.62
N GLY A 389 2.48 20.76 -12.82
CA GLY A 389 2.01 19.42 -13.08
C GLY A 389 0.50 19.28 -13.08
N TRP A 390 0.02 18.05 -13.28
CA TRP A 390 -1.42 17.75 -13.24
C TRP A 390 -1.70 16.51 -12.40
N ARG A 391 -2.82 16.54 -11.68
CA ARG A 391 -3.30 15.39 -10.92
C ARG A 391 -4.00 14.38 -11.82
N THR A 392 -3.81 13.11 -11.52
CA THR A 392 -4.56 11.99 -12.10
C THR A 392 -5.13 11.11 -10.99
N SER A 393 -5.87 10.08 -11.37
CA SER A 393 -6.43 9.07 -10.48
C SER A 393 -5.57 7.80 -10.45
N GLY A 394 -4.25 7.93 -10.59
CA GLY A 394 -3.30 6.81 -10.65
C GLY A 394 -2.99 6.27 -12.04
N SER A 395 -3.60 6.84 -13.09
CA SER A 395 -3.37 6.38 -14.48
C SER A 395 -2.03 6.83 -15.07
N ILE A 396 -1.47 5.98 -15.94
CA ILE A 396 -0.36 6.32 -16.83
C ILE A 396 -0.90 7.23 -17.94
N ASP A 397 -0.33 8.42 -18.11
CA ASP A 397 -0.79 9.39 -19.11
C ASP A 397 -0.44 8.96 -20.55
N ALA A 398 -1.42 9.07 -21.45
CA ALA A 398 -1.30 8.85 -22.89
C ALA A 398 -0.35 9.83 -23.61
N SER A 399 0.05 10.92 -22.94
CA SER A 399 1.04 11.89 -23.44
C SER A 399 2.47 11.33 -23.48
N ILE A 400 2.71 10.17 -22.85
CA ILE A 400 4.02 9.58 -22.64
C ILE A 400 4.49 8.74 -23.83
N THR A 401 5.78 8.86 -24.17
CA THR A 401 6.41 8.18 -25.31
C THR A 401 7.19 6.93 -24.96
N SER A 402 7.67 6.80 -23.71
CA SER A 402 8.36 5.61 -23.19
C SER A 402 8.36 5.61 -21.65
N VAL A 403 8.42 4.42 -21.03
CA VAL A 403 8.66 4.26 -19.59
C VAL A 403 10.15 4.05 -19.37
N LEU A 404 10.79 4.91 -18.57
CA LEU A 404 12.20 4.75 -18.19
C LEU A 404 12.35 3.85 -16.96
N GLY A 405 11.42 3.93 -16.01
CA GLY A 405 11.47 3.06 -14.85
C GLY A 405 10.40 3.39 -13.82
N VAL A 406 10.32 2.53 -12.82
CA VAL A 406 9.49 2.68 -11.63
C VAL A 406 10.42 2.71 -10.44
N TRP A 407 10.07 3.47 -9.41
CA TRP A 407 10.74 3.46 -8.12
C TRP A 407 9.73 3.15 -7.02
N THR A 408 10.11 2.24 -6.13
CA THR A 408 9.40 1.88 -4.90
C THR A 408 10.37 1.92 -3.72
N PRO A 409 9.89 2.12 -2.48
CA PRO A 409 10.74 2.13 -1.32
C PRO A 409 11.50 0.80 -1.11
N GLY A 410 12.82 0.92 -0.91
CA GLY A 410 13.74 -0.20 -0.75
C GLY A 410 14.21 -0.85 -2.06
N MET A 411 13.84 -0.31 -3.23
CA MET A 411 14.34 -0.78 -4.52
C MET A 411 15.78 -0.29 -4.76
N THR A 412 16.67 -1.18 -5.19
CA THR A 412 18.05 -0.83 -5.56
C THR A 412 18.10 -0.34 -7.02
N PRO A 413 18.69 0.84 -7.31
CA PRO A 413 18.81 1.32 -8.68
C PRO A 413 19.82 0.48 -9.48
N ARG A 414 19.57 0.33 -10.78
CA ARG A 414 20.36 -0.53 -11.69
C ARG A 414 20.49 0.11 -13.06
N PHE A 415 21.62 -0.11 -13.72
CA PHE A 415 21.71 0.09 -15.17
C PHE A 415 20.85 -0.94 -15.90
N TYR A 416 20.39 -0.59 -17.10
CA TYR A 416 19.85 -1.56 -18.04
C TYR A 416 20.92 -2.61 -18.39
N PRO A 417 20.52 -3.78 -18.92
CA PRO A 417 21.48 -4.76 -19.43
C PRO A 417 22.48 -4.15 -20.42
N ASP A 418 23.72 -4.66 -20.42
CA ASP A 418 24.79 -4.10 -21.27
C ASP A 418 24.38 -4.06 -22.75
N GLY A 419 24.72 -2.96 -23.42
CA GLY A 419 24.35 -2.70 -24.82
C GLY A 419 22.87 -2.35 -25.05
N VAL A 420 22.07 -2.11 -24.00
CA VAL A 420 20.66 -1.70 -24.08
C VAL A 420 20.46 -0.27 -23.57
N GLY A 421 19.61 0.51 -24.24
CA GLY A 421 19.32 1.89 -23.84
C GLY A 421 18.01 2.46 -24.39
N ASN A 422 17.53 3.54 -23.76
CA ASN A 422 16.42 4.36 -24.25
C ASN A 422 16.99 5.59 -24.98
N LYS A 423 16.43 5.95 -26.13
CA LYS A 423 16.81 7.18 -26.82
C LYS A 423 16.12 8.38 -26.15
N LEU A 424 16.91 9.37 -25.76
CA LEU A 424 16.46 10.70 -25.32
C LEU A 424 16.72 11.69 -26.45
N ASP A 425 15.67 12.13 -27.14
CA ASP A 425 15.77 13.14 -28.19
C ASP A 425 16.12 14.51 -27.57
N LYS A 426 16.91 15.33 -28.27
CA LYS A 426 17.19 16.71 -27.86
C LYS A 426 15.88 17.47 -27.64
N GLY A 427 15.74 18.10 -26.48
CA GLY A 427 14.55 18.90 -26.13
C GLY A 427 13.37 18.09 -25.61
N ALA A 428 13.49 16.76 -25.48
CA ALA A 428 12.52 15.92 -24.79
C ALA A 428 12.53 16.20 -23.27
N ASP A 429 11.42 15.86 -22.63
CA ASP A 429 11.24 15.97 -21.19
C ASP A 429 11.27 14.60 -20.51
N VAL A 430 11.71 14.60 -19.26
CA VAL A 430 11.37 13.54 -18.32
C VAL A 430 10.06 13.91 -17.65
N VAL A 431 9.09 12.99 -17.61
CA VAL A 431 7.86 13.18 -16.85
C VAL A 431 7.89 12.22 -15.68
N VAL A 432 7.64 12.70 -14.47
CA VAL A 432 7.53 11.85 -13.28
C VAL A 432 6.14 11.91 -12.72
N GLN A 433 5.48 10.75 -12.57
CA GLN A 433 4.29 10.63 -11.74
C GLN A 433 4.71 10.27 -10.32
N LEU A 434 4.37 11.11 -9.36
CA LEU A 434 4.51 10.84 -7.94
C LEU A 434 3.17 10.36 -7.38
N HIS A 435 3.21 9.24 -6.65
CA HIS A 435 2.14 8.84 -5.77
C HIS A 435 2.52 9.25 -4.34
N LEU A 436 1.78 10.20 -3.79
CA LEU A 436 2.05 10.84 -2.50
C LEU A 436 0.95 10.47 -1.51
N HIS A 437 1.31 10.07 -0.29
CA HIS A 437 0.34 9.78 0.77
C HIS A 437 0.45 10.75 1.95
N PRO A 438 -0.67 11.19 2.55
CA PRO A 438 -0.64 11.96 3.80
C PRO A 438 0.08 11.22 4.95
N SER A 439 0.79 11.98 5.78
CA SER A 439 1.58 11.45 6.91
C SER A 439 0.97 11.73 8.29
N GLY A 440 -0.11 12.51 8.36
CA GLY A 440 -0.69 13.05 9.61
C GLY A 440 -0.30 14.51 9.88
N LYS A 441 0.57 15.10 9.05
CA LYS A 441 0.96 16.52 9.07
C LYS A 441 1.20 17.03 7.66
N ILE A 442 1.20 18.36 7.49
CA ILE A 442 1.56 18.97 6.20
C ILE A 442 3.04 18.69 5.94
N GLU A 443 3.32 18.17 4.76
CA GLU A 443 4.66 17.80 4.30
C GLU A 443 4.95 18.48 2.97
N THR A 444 6.22 18.50 2.57
CA THR A 444 6.61 18.91 1.22
C THR A 444 7.51 17.86 0.59
N ASP A 445 7.43 17.70 -0.72
CA ASP A 445 8.33 16.85 -1.51
C ASP A 445 8.98 17.66 -2.65
N ARG A 446 10.26 17.36 -2.91
CA ARG A 446 11.02 17.89 -4.05
C ARG A 446 11.91 16.79 -4.62
N SER A 447 11.26 15.80 -5.21
CA SER A 447 11.92 14.62 -5.78
C SER A 447 12.84 14.94 -6.96
N ARG A 448 13.88 14.10 -7.14
CA ARG A 448 14.93 14.28 -8.15
C ARG A 448 15.24 12.98 -8.88
N ILE A 449 15.67 13.08 -10.12
CA ILE A 449 16.03 11.96 -10.98
C ILE A 449 17.41 12.20 -11.58
N ALA A 450 18.31 11.25 -11.34
CA ALA A 450 19.59 11.14 -12.03
C ALA A 450 19.41 10.35 -13.33
N LEU A 451 20.04 10.84 -14.40
CA LEU A 451 20.12 10.19 -15.71
C LEU A 451 21.56 9.80 -16.00
N TYR A 452 21.74 8.59 -16.53
CA TYR A 452 23.04 8.06 -16.91
C TYR A 452 23.05 7.74 -18.40
N PHE A 453 24.05 8.24 -19.13
CA PHE A 453 24.16 8.13 -20.57
C PHE A 453 25.21 7.10 -20.99
N ALA A 454 24.96 6.45 -22.13
CA ALA A 454 25.82 5.40 -22.66
C ALA A 454 27.22 5.93 -22.99
N LYS A 455 28.26 5.32 -22.41
CA LYS A 455 29.67 5.57 -22.78
C LYS A 455 30.15 4.68 -23.94
N LYS A 456 29.38 3.65 -24.27
CA LYS A 456 29.61 2.70 -25.36
C LYS A 456 28.40 2.72 -26.31
N PRO A 457 28.55 2.32 -27.58
CA PRO A 457 27.42 2.20 -28.49
C PRO A 457 26.33 1.28 -27.94
N VAL A 458 25.07 1.72 -28.02
CA VAL A 458 23.90 0.90 -27.68
C VAL A 458 23.54 0.02 -28.87
N ALA A 459 23.54 -1.30 -28.67
CA ALA A 459 23.24 -2.28 -29.70
C ALA A 459 21.72 -2.50 -29.89
N LYS A 460 20.94 -2.36 -28.81
CA LYS A 460 19.49 -2.59 -28.81
C LYS A 460 18.77 -1.45 -28.09
N LEU A 461 17.75 -0.90 -28.73
CA LEU A 461 16.85 0.05 -28.07
C LEU A 461 15.84 -0.71 -27.20
N MET A 462 15.60 -0.19 -26.00
CA MET A 462 14.44 -0.61 -25.22
C MET A 462 13.17 -0.32 -26.04
N PRO A 463 12.22 -1.27 -26.14
CA PRO A 463 10.95 -0.99 -26.78
C PRO A 463 10.26 0.19 -26.10
N ARG A 464 9.78 1.16 -26.89
CA ARG A 464 9.05 2.34 -26.38
C ARG A 464 7.83 1.96 -25.53
N ASN A 465 7.19 0.84 -25.88
CA ASN A 465 6.06 0.31 -25.12
C ASN A 465 6.47 -1.01 -24.45
N PRO A 466 6.27 -1.17 -23.13
CA PRO A 466 6.45 -2.46 -22.49
C PRO A 466 5.48 -3.49 -23.08
N LEU A 467 5.84 -4.77 -22.99
CA LEU A 467 4.92 -5.84 -23.35
C LEU A 467 3.83 -5.91 -22.29
N LEU A 468 2.62 -5.48 -22.62
CA LEU A 468 1.47 -5.47 -21.72
C LEU A 468 0.58 -6.67 -22.02
N LEU A 469 0.49 -7.61 -21.08
CA LEU A 469 -0.44 -8.74 -21.16
C LEU A 469 -1.53 -8.59 -20.12
N GLY A 470 -2.79 -8.77 -20.53
CA GLY A 470 -3.94 -8.67 -19.64
C GLY A 470 -5.22 -8.32 -20.37
N SER A 471 -6.26 -7.95 -19.63
CA SER A 471 -7.61 -7.76 -20.19
C SER A 471 -8.12 -6.33 -19.99
N LEU A 472 -8.61 -5.74 -21.08
CA LEU A 472 -9.43 -4.52 -21.05
C LEU A 472 -10.92 -4.83 -20.84
N ALA A 473 -11.33 -6.08 -21.00
CA ALA A 473 -12.72 -6.51 -20.91
C ALA A 473 -13.11 -6.84 -19.46
N ILE A 474 -13.13 -5.81 -18.62
CA ILE A 474 -13.39 -5.91 -17.18
C ILE A 474 -14.82 -5.43 -16.89
N GLU A 475 -15.66 -6.31 -16.37
CA GLU A 475 -16.96 -5.99 -15.75
C GLU A 475 -17.16 -6.91 -14.55
N ILE A 476 -16.97 -6.37 -13.35
CA ILE A 476 -17.03 -7.09 -12.07
C ILE A 476 -18.36 -6.73 -11.38
N PRO A 477 -19.29 -7.68 -11.20
CA PRO A 477 -20.55 -7.43 -10.50
C PRO A 477 -20.36 -7.03 -9.03
N PRO A 478 -21.30 -6.27 -8.44
CA PRO A 478 -21.28 -5.96 -7.01
C PRO A 478 -21.50 -7.23 -6.17
N GLY A 479 -20.80 -7.33 -5.03
CA GLY A 479 -20.93 -8.43 -4.09
C GLY A 479 -20.09 -9.67 -4.40
N GLU A 480 -19.42 -9.72 -5.55
CA GLU A 480 -18.54 -10.84 -5.92
C GLU A 480 -17.30 -10.88 -5.03
N THR A 481 -17.09 -11.99 -4.32
CA THR A 481 -15.95 -12.15 -3.39
C THR A 481 -14.69 -12.71 -4.06
N ARG A 482 -14.83 -13.26 -5.28
CA ARG A 482 -13.73 -13.87 -6.03
C ARG A 482 -14.03 -13.94 -7.54
N HIS A 483 -14.02 -12.79 -8.20
CA HIS A 483 -14.20 -12.70 -9.66
C HIS A 483 -12.87 -12.94 -10.39
N ARG A 484 -12.80 -13.87 -11.35
CA ARG A 484 -11.57 -14.19 -12.10
C ARG A 484 -11.54 -13.49 -13.46
N LEU A 485 -10.44 -12.82 -13.75
CA LEU A 485 -10.11 -12.26 -15.07
C LEU A 485 -8.72 -12.75 -15.49
N GLY A 486 -8.36 -12.53 -16.75
CA GLY A 486 -7.06 -12.93 -17.26
C GLY A 486 -6.96 -12.76 -18.76
N SER A 487 -5.79 -13.08 -19.28
CA SER A 487 -5.50 -13.13 -20.71
C SER A 487 -4.41 -14.15 -20.97
N LYS A 488 -4.37 -14.68 -22.19
CA LYS A 488 -3.30 -15.56 -22.62
C LYS A 488 -2.89 -15.29 -24.05
N ILE A 489 -1.59 -15.43 -24.32
CA ILE A 489 -1.02 -15.23 -25.64
C ILE A 489 -0.05 -16.35 -25.98
N THR A 490 -0.12 -16.87 -27.20
CA THR A 490 0.92 -17.74 -27.75
C THR A 490 2.00 -16.85 -28.38
N LEU A 491 3.24 -16.99 -27.93
CA LEU A 491 4.34 -16.14 -28.38
C LEU A 491 4.63 -16.38 -29.87
N PRO A 492 4.60 -15.33 -30.72
CA PRO A 492 4.89 -15.45 -32.15
C PRO A 492 6.39 -15.50 -32.44
N VAL A 493 7.22 -15.12 -31.46
CA VAL A 493 8.68 -14.98 -31.53
C VAL A 493 9.33 -15.50 -30.25
N ASP A 494 10.62 -15.79 -30.31
CA ASP A 494 11.43 -16.01 -29.11
C ASP A 494 11.56 -14.69 -28.33
N LEU A 495 11.34 -14.77 -27.02
CA LEU A 495 11.28 -13.62 -26.14
C LEU A 495 12.14 -13.85 -24.90
N THR A 496 12.89 -12.84 -24.49
CA THR A 496 13.60 -12.85 -23.20
C THR A 496 12.98 -11.80 -22.29
N LEU A 497 12.45 -12.24 -21.14
CA LEU A 497 11.89 -11.37 -20.10
C LEU A 497 12.97 -10.98 -19.09
N THR A 498 13.07 -9.70 -18.75
CA THR A 498 14.03 -9.18 -17.76
C THR A 498 13.36 -8.79 -16.45
N SER A 499 12.12 -8.31 -16.52
CA SER A 499 11.32 -7.99 -15.33
C SER A 499 9.83 -8.08 -15.62
N VAL A 500 9.04 -8.10 -14.55
CA VAL A 500 7.58 -8.04 -14.59
C VAL A 500 7.05 -7.09 -13.53
N LEU A 501 6.17 -6.17 -13.95
CA LEU A 501 5.40 -5.29 -13.07
C LEU A 501 3.92 -5.71 -13.16
N PRO A 502 3.39 -6.44 -12.16
CA PRO A 502 1.97 -6.74 -12.07
C PRO A 502 1.17 -5.49 -11.68
N HIS A 503 -0.07 -5.36 -12.15
CA HIS A 503 -0.90 -4.19 -11.91
C HIS A 503 -2.41 -4.54 -11.83
N MET A 504 -3.02 -4.16 -10.70
CA MET A 504 -4.46 -4.13 -10.42
C MET A 504 -4.74 -2.95 -9.48
N HIS A 505 -6.00 -2.52 -9.36
CA HIS A 505 -6.38 -1.46 -8.43
C HIS A 505 -6.81 -2.01 -7.05
N LEU A 506 -7.71 -1.29 -6.38
CA LEU A 506 -8.03 -1.46 -4.97
C LEU A 506 -8.72 -2.78 -4.64
N ILE A 507 -9.52 -3.33 -5.56
CA ILE A 507 -10.28 -4.57 -5.29
C ILE A 507 -9.57 -5.82 -5.81
N GLY A 508 -8.37 -5.68 -6.37
CA GLY A 508 -7.49 -6.80 -6.68
C GLY A 508 -7.14 -7.62 -5.43
N ARG A 509 -7.07 -8.95 -5.58
CA ARG A 509 -6.83 -9.89 -4.47
C ARG A 509 -5.64 -10.79 -4.72
N GLU A 510 -5.45 -11.24 -5.96
CA GLU A 510 -4.45 -12.23 -6.32
C GLU A 510 -4.09 -12.08 -7.80
N MET A 511 -2.81 -12.25 -8.16
CA MET A 511 -2.37 -12.32 -9.55
C MET A 511 -1.35 -13.44 -9.73
N LYS A 512 -1.56 -14.27 -10.74
CA LYS A 512 -0.67 -15.39 -11.09
C LYS A 512 -0.27 -15.30 -12.56
N ILE A 513 1.01 -15.52 -12.83
CA ILE A 513 1.60 -15.46 -14.16
C ILE A 513 2.39 -16.73 -14.39
N THR A 514 2.08 -17.43 -15.48
CA THR A 514 2.75 -18.68 -15.86
C THR A 514 3.04 -18.71 -17.35
N ALA A 515 4.04 -19.49 -17.74
CA ALA A 515 4.32 -19.82 -19.13
C ALA A 515 4.23 -21.33 -19.33
N THR A 516 3.51 -21.78 -20.36
CA THR A 516 3.51 -23.18 -20.81
C THR A 516 4.40 -23.27 -22.05
N LEU A 517 5.53 -23.95 -21.95
CA LEU A 517 6.49 -24.11 -23.02
C LEU A 517 5.93 -25.00 -24.15
N PRO A 518 6.52 -25.00 -25.37
CA PRO A 518 6.03 -25.80 -26.50
C PRO A 518 5.99 -27.32 -26.25
N ASP A 519 6.79 -27.82 -25.31
CA ASP A 519 6.81 -29.21 -24.85
C ASP A 519 5.74 -29.52 -23.78
N GLY A 520 4.94 -28.53 -23.39
CA GLY A 520 3.93 -28.62 -22.34
C GLY A 520 4.43 -28.36 -20.93
N ALA A 521 5.73 -28.13 -20.72
CA ALA A 521 6.27 -27.84 -19.39
C ALA A 521 5.78 -26.47 -18.88
N ALA A 522 5.25 -26.47 -17.66
CA ALA A 522 4.87 -25.23 -16.98
C ALA A 522 6.10 -24.56 -16.34
N LYS A 523 6.26 -23.27 -16.59
CA LYS A 523 7.28 -22.40 -16.02
C LYS A 523 6.60 -21.31 -15.19
N PRO A 524 6.73 -21.34 -13.85
CA PRO A 524 6.15 -20.30 -13.01
C PRO A 524 6.95 -19.00 -13.17
N LEU A 525 6.25 -17.87 -13.35
CA LEU A 525 6.89 -16.57 -13.58
C LEU A 525 6.70 -15.62 -12.40
N LEU A 526 5.47 -15.48 -11.91
CA LEU A 526 5.16 -14.66 -10.74
C LEU A 526 3.85 -15.15 -10.12
N TRP A 527 3.73 -15.08 -8.79
CA TRP A 527 2.45 -15.24 -8.11
C TRP A 527 2.38 -14.33 -6.90
N ILE A 528 1.44 -13.40 -6.90
CA ILE A 528 1.08 -12.58 -5.75
C ILE A 528 -0.21 -13.15 -5.19
N LYS A 529 -0.10 -13.85 -4.05
CA LYS A 529 -1.24 -14.51 -3.37
C LYS A 529 -2.14 -13.52 -2.61
N GLU A 530 -1.52 -12.45 -2.13
CA GLU A 530 -2.17 -11.39 -1.35
C GLU A 530 -1.79 -10.06 -1.99
N TRP A 531 -2.60 -9.64 -2.96
CA TRP A 531 -2.46 -8.35 -3.59
C TRP A 531 -2.71 -7.24 -2.57
N ASN A 532 -1.88 -6.21 -2.63
CA ASN A 532 -2.09 -4.97 -1.91
C ASN A 532 -1.75 -3.82 -2.86
N PHE A 533 -2.74 -2.97 -3.17
CA PHE A 533 -2.58 -1.84 -4.09
C PHE A 533 -1.45 -0.88 -3.67
N TYR A 534 -1.16 -0.80 -2.37
CA TYR A 534 -0.07 0.00 -1.81
C TYR A 534 1.29 -0.71 -1.87
N TRP A 535 1.40 -1.91 -2.45
CA TRP A 535 2.67 -2.61 -2.61
C TRP A 535 2.83 -3.19 -4.02
N GLN A 536 2.88 -2.28 -4.99
CA GLN A 536 3.10 -2.61 -6.40
C GLN A 536 4.58 -2.46 -6.75
N ASP A 537 5.29 -3.58 -6.82
CA ASP A 537 6.73 -3.62 -7.06
C ASP A 537 7.07 -4.15 -8.45
N SER A 538 8.24 -3.74 -8.96
CA SER A 538 8.82 -4.28 -10.20
C SER A 538 9.73 -5.45 -9.85
N TYR A 539 9.40 -6.64 -10.34
CA TYR A 539 10.15 -7.85 -10.04
C TYR A 539 11.15 -8.13 -11.16
N VAL A 540 12.43 -7.85 -10.90
CA VAL A 540 13.54 -8.11 -11.84
C VAL A 540 14.02 -9.53 -11.66
N TYR A 541 14.02 -10.34 -12.72
CA TYR A 541 14.47 -11.73 -12.64
C TYR A 541 15.97 -11.80 -12.34
N GLY A 542 16.37 -12.75 -11.47
CA GLY A 542 17.77 -13.05 -11.18
C GLY A 542 18.54 -13.41 -12.44
N ASP A 543 17.98 -14.34 -13.20
CA ASP A 543 18.41 -14.66 -14.55
C ASP A 543 17.29 -14.30 -15.53
N PRO A 544 17.60 -13.60 -16.65
CA PRO A 544 16.60 -13.31 -17.67
C PRO A 544 15.88 -14.58 -18.16
N VAL A 545 14.55 -14.52 -18.23
CA VAL A 545 13.73 -15.68 -18.56
C VAL A 545 13.54 -15.75 -20.07
N ARG A 546 14.26 -16.67 -20.71
CA ARG A 546 14.07 -16.99 -22.13
C ARG A 546 12.84 -17.89 -22.34
N LEU A 547 11.97 -17.49 -23.25
CA LEU A 547 10.76 -18.18 -23.66
C LEU A 547 10.78 -18.38 -25.18
N PRO A 548 10.76 -19.62 -25.68
CA PRO A 548 10.74 -19.89 -27.11
C PRO A 548 9.39 -19.52 -27.74
N LYS A 549 9.40 -19.25 -29.04
CA LYS A 549 8.20 -19.15 -29.88
C LYS A 549 7.28 -20.36 -29.63
N GLY A 550 5.97 -20.12 -29.59
CA GLY A 550 4.96 -21.14 -29.30
C GLY A 550 4.68 -21.35 -27.81
N THR A 551 5.46 -20.74 -26.92
CA THR A 551 5.12 -20.66 -25.49
C THR A 551 3.78 -19.97 -25.30
N VAL A 552 2.92 -20.49 -24.43
CA VAL A 552 1.69 -19.82 -24.00
C VAL A 552 1.98 -19.06 -22.71
N LEU A 553 1.97 -17.73 -22.76
CA LEU A 553 2.08 -16.86 -21.59
C LEU A 553 0.67 -16.52 -21.10
N GLU A 554 0.40 -16.74 -19.82
CA GLU A 554 -0.92 -16.56 -19.21
C GLU A 554 -0.83 -15.73 -17.93
N ILE A 555 -1.78 -14.80 -17.79
CA ILE A 555 -2.05 -14.03 -16.58
C ILE A 555 -3.45 -14.38 -16.07
N GLU A 556 -3.55 -14.65 -14.78
CA GLU A 556 -4.80 -14.83 -14.05
C GLU A 556 -4.84 -13.83 -12.90
N ALA A 557 -5.98 -13.17 -12.72
CA ALA A 557 -6.21 -12.19 -11.67
C ALA A 557 -7.56 -12.47 -10.98
N TRP A 558 -7.61 -12.26 -9.66
CA TRP A 558 -8.84 -12.38 -8.88
C TRP A 558 -9.14 -11.08 -8.14
N TYR A 559 -10.44 -10.75 -8.06
CA TYR A 559 -10.96 -9.52 -7.49
C TYR A 559 -12.03 -9.81 -6.44
N ASP A 560 -12.13 -8.94 -5.44
CA ASP A 560 -13.12 -8.98 -4.36
C ASP A 560 -13.90 -7.66 -4.31
N ASN A 561 -15.05 -7.63 -4.98
CA ASN A 561 -15.99 -6.51 -5.01
C ASN A 561 -17.12 -6.68 -3.98
N SER A 562 -16.81 -7.28 -2.82
CA SER A 562 -17.75 -7.42 -1.71
C SER A 562 -17.69 -6.22 -0.76
N ALA A 563 -18.69 -6.11 0.12
CA ALA A 563 -18.73 -5.09 1.18
C ALA A 563 -17.71 -5.38 2.30
N ASP A 564 -17.24 -6.63 2.40
CA ASP A 564 -16.28 -7.07 3.42
C ASP A 564 -14.84 -6.74 3.01
N ASN A 565 -14.57 -6.47 1.73
CA ASN A 565 -13.25 -6.02 1.29
C ASN A 565 -12.98 -4.59 1.82
N PRO A 566 -11.98 -4.40 2.71
CA PRO A 566 -11.71 -3.08 3.27
C PRO A 566 -11.20 -2.07 2.24
N PHE A 567 -10.65 -2.54 1.11
CA PHE A 567 -10.18 -1.67 0.04
C PHE A 567 -11.28 -1.27 -0.93
N ASN A 568 -12.49 -1.84 -0.84
CA ASN A 568 -13.58 -1.44 -1.73
C ASN A 568 -13.95 0.03 -1.47
N PRO A 569 -13.76 0.93 -2.44
CA PRO A 569 -14.04 2.35 -2.24
C PRO A 569 -15.54 2.67 -2.32
N GLN A 570 -16.39 1.69 -2.63
CA GLN A 570 -17.82 1.88 -2.86
C GLN A 570 -18.64 1.10 -1.84
N MET A 571 -19.42 1.82 -1.03
CA MET A 571 -20.28 1.25 0.01
C MET A 571 -21.70 1.80 -0.13
N PRO A 572 -22.70 0.96 -0.50
CA PRO A 572 -22.60 -0.47 -0.84
C PRO A 572 -21.80 -0.72 -2.14
N PRO A 573 -21.27 -1.95 -2.34
CA PRO A 573 -20.53 -2.29 -3.55
C PRO A 573 -21.34 -2.01 -4.83
N GLN A 574 -20.68 -1.47 -5.83
CA GLN A 574 -21.26 -1.25 -7.16
C GLN A 574 -20.50 -2.02 -8.21
N ARG A 575 -21.06 -2.10 -9.42
CA ARG A 575 -20.40 -2.70 -10.56
C ARG A 575 -19.12 -1.94 -10.92
N VAL A 576 -18.01 -2.65 -11.05
CA VAL A 576 -16.69 -2.09 -11.40
C VAL A 576 -16.34 -2.47 -12.84
N LEU A 577 -15.80 -1.51 -13.61
CA LEU A 577 -15.42 -1.69 -15.01
C LEU A 577 -13.92 -1.46 -15.21
N PHE A 578 -13.41 -1.73 -16.41
CA PHE A 578 -12.10 -1.24 -16.81
C PHE A 578 -12.07 0.29 -16.75
N GLY A 579 -11.01 0.85 -16.16
CA GLY A 579 -10.80 2.28 -16.13
C GLY A 579 -9.49 2.70 -15.48
N ASN A 580 -9.29 4.01 -15.49
CA ASN A 580 -8.05 4.67 -15.11
C ASN A 580 -8.06 5.21 -13.68
N ALA A 581 -9.24 5.27 -13.04
CA ALA A 581 -9.31 5.61 -11.63
C ALA A 581 -8.96 4.40 -10.77
N THR A 582 -8.31 4.65 -9.64
CA THR A 582 -8.10 3.63 -8.60
C THR A 582 -9.40 2.98 -8.12
N THR A 583 -10.56 3.62 -8.35
CA THR A 583 -11.91 3.11 -8.07
C THR A 583 -12.51 2.29 -9.20
N ASP A 584 -11.94 2.35 -10.40
CA ASP A 584 -12.15 1.39 -11.49
C ASP A 584 -11.16 0.22 -11.33
N GLU A 585 -11.10 -0.72 -12.27
CA GLU A 585 -10.10 -1.80 -12.23
C GLU A 585 -9.23 -1.93 -13.49
N MET A 586 -8.07 -2.55 -13.27
CA MET A 586 -7.14 -2.98 -14.30
C MET A 586 -6.69 -4.42 -14.07
N CYS A 587 -6.27 -5.09 -15.14
CA CYS A 587 -5.80 -6.47 -15.12
C CYS A 587 -4.61 -6.60 -16.07
N PHE A 588 -3.40 -6.22 -15.64
CA PHE A 588 -2.21 -6.33 -16.50
C PHE A 588 -0.95 -6.79 -15.78
N ALA A 589 -0.04 -7.36 -16.56
CA ALA A 589 1.37 -7.46 -16.25
C ALA A 589 2.16 -6.76 -17.35
N LEU A 590 3.04 -5.83 -16.97
CA LEU A 590 3.95 -5.15 -17.86
C LEU A 590 5.29 -5.86 -17.79
N PHE A 591 5.71 -6.45 -18.90
CA PHE A 591 7.00 -7.11 -19.03
C PHE A 591 7.99 -6.19 -19.72
N GLN A 592 9.17 -6.05 -19.10
CA GLN A 592 10.33 -5.60 -19.83
C GLN A 592 10.89 -6.81 -20.57
N ALA A 593 10.91 -6.74 -21.90
CA ALA A 593 11.25 -7.87 -22.74
C ALA A 593 11.99 -7.43 -24.01
N VAL A 594 12.86 -8.32 -24.49
CA VAL A 594 13.54 -8.17 -25.78
C VAL A 594 13.26 -9.38 -26.66
N ALA A 595 12.96 -9.13 -27.93
CA ALA A 595 12.90 -10.18 -28.93
C ALA A 595 14.32 -10.51 -29.43
N ASP A 596 14.59 -11.79 -29.66
CA ASP A 596 15.89 -12.24 -30.16
C ASP A 596 16.13 -11.77 -31.62
N GLN A 597 15.06 -11.66 -32.40
CA GLN A 597 15.10 -11.34 -33.83
C GLN A 597 14.76 -9.86 -34.13
N PRO A 598 15.41 -9.23 -35.13
CA PRO A 598 15.03 -7.90 -35.60
C PRO A 598 13.55 -7.82 -35.98
N GLY A 599 12.85 -6.79 -35.49
CA GLY A 599 11.42 -6.62 -35.75
C GLY A 599 10.49 -7.52 -34.93
N GLY A 600 11.01 -8.45 -34.12
CA GLY A 600 10.19 -9.37 -33.33
C GLY A 600 9.23 -8.68 -32.36
N MET A 601 9.64 -7.56 -31.75
CA MET A 601 8.73 -6.77 -30.89
C MET A 601 7.56 -6.12 -31.68
N ARG A 602 7.75 -5.80 -32.97
CA ARG A 602 6.64 -5.33 -33.82
C ARG A 602 5.66 -6.45 -34.12
N GLU A 603 6.16 -7.67 -34.32
CA GLU A 603 5.31 -8.85 -34.48
C GLU A 603 4.54 -9.17 -33.20
N MET A 604 5.21 -9.15 -32.06
CA MET A 604 4.59 -9.32 -30.75
C MET A 604 3.44 -8.31 -30.54
N GLY A 605 3.68 -7.02 -30.82
CA GLY A 605 2.64 -5.99 -30.71
C GLY A 605 1.43 -6.23 -31.61
N ARG A 606 1.63 -6.78 -32.83
CA ARG A 606 0.54 -7.15 -33.74
C ARG A 606 -0.28 -8.31 -33.18
N THR A 607 0.36 -9.37 -32.72
CA THR A 607 -0.31 -10.54 -32.12
C THR A 607 -1.08 -10.14 -30.87
N MET A 608 -0.48 -9.32 -30.00
CA MET A 608 -1.13 -8.79 -28.80
C MET A 608 -2.41 -8.01 -29.11
N MET A 609 -2.37 -7.11 -30.10
CA MET A 609 -3.56 -6.37 -30.54
C MET A 609 -4.65 -7.32 -31.07
N GLN A 610 -4.27 -8.35 -31.83
CA GLN A 610 -5.22 -9.36 -32.33
C GLN A 610 -5.86 -10.15 -31.19
N THR A 611 -5.06 -10.64 -30.24
CA THR A 611 -5.54 -11.33 -29.04
C THR A 611 -6.51 -10.45 -28.25
N MET A 612 -6.13 -9.21 -27.98
CA MET A 612 -6.96 -8.25 -27.26
C MET A 612 -8.29 -7.97 -27.98
N MET A 613 -8.29 -7.85 -29.31
CA MET A 613 -9.52 -7.70 -30.10
C MET A 613 -10.41 -8.94 -30.06
N GLN A 614 -9.82 -10.14 -30.10
CA GLN A 614 -10.57 -11.41 -29.98
C GLN A 614 -11.22 -11.56 -28.61
N GLU A 615 -10.46 -11.27 -27.55
CA GLU A 615 -10.96 -11.25 -26.17
C GLU A 615 -12.07 -10.21 -26.02
N TRP A 616 -11.87 -8.98 -26.51
CA TRP A 616 -12.90 -7.94 -26.51
C TRP A 616 -14.21 -8.38 -27.20
N ASN A 617 -14.11 -8.99 -28.38
CA ASN A 617 -15.29 -9.41 -29.15
C ASN A 617 -16.04 -10.56 -28.48
N SER A 618 -15.33 -11.48 -27.83
CA SER A 618 -15.91 -12.65 -27.17
C SER A 618 -16.31 -12.41 -25.71
N ALA A 619 -15.85 -11.32 -25.09
CA ALA A 619 -16.11 -11.04 -23.68
C ALA A 619 -17.61 -10.89 -23.38
N PRO A 620 -18.12 -11.48 -22.28
CA PRO A 620 -19.52 -11.40 -21.87
C PRO A 620 -19.86 -10.06 -21.20
N LEU A 621 -19.51 -8.95 -21.85
CA LEU A 621 -19.77 -7.59 -21.37
C LEU A 621 -21.18 -7.13 -21.75
N SER A 622 -21.84 -6.42 -20.83
CA SER A 622 -23.07 -5.70 -21.13
C SER A 622 -22.82 -4.59 -22.18
N ALA A 623 -23.86 -4.22 -22.94
CA ALA A 623 -23.73 -3.22 -24.00
C ALA A 623 -23.27 -1.84 -23.44
N ASP A 624 -23.79 -1.47 -22.27
CA ASP A 624 -23.37 -0.27 -21.53
C ASP A 624 -21.89 -0.35 -21.11
N ALA A 625 -21.46 -1.48 -20.53
CA ALA A 625 -20.06 -1.67 -20.15
C ALA A 625 -19.12 -1.54 -21.35
N ARG A 626 -19.46 -2.14 -22.49
CA ARG A 626 -18.70 -1.98 -23.74
C ARG A 626 -18.55 -0.51 -24.14
N GLY A 627 -19.64 0.26 -24.06
CA GLY A 627 -19.62 1.70 -24.37
C GLY A 627 -18.70 2.50 -23.45
N ARG A 628 -18.81 2.28 -22.13
CA ARG A 628 -18.01 2.98 -21.12
C ARG A 628 -16.53 2.64 -21.19
N ILE A 629 -16.21 1.34 -21.32
CA ILE A 629 -14.82 0.88 -21.44
C ILE A 629 -14.18 1.44 -22.72
N MET A 630 -14.91 1.45 -23.85
CA MET A 630 -14.39 2.06 -25.07
C MET A 630 -14.12 3.55 -24.92
N ALA A 631 -14.95 4.29 -24.17
CA ALA A 631 -14.69 5.69 -23.87
C ALA A 631 -13.38 5.88 -23.08
N GLU A 632 -13.11 5.02 -22.09
CA GLU A 632 -11.85 5.03 -21.34
C GLU A 632 -10.63 4.67 -22.20
N ILE A 633 -10.74 3.65 -23.06
CA ILE A 633 -9.68 3.29 -24.02
C ILE A 633 -9.37 4.46 -24.96
N LEU A 634 -10.39 5.19 -25.42
CA LEU A 634 -10.19 6.35 -26.29
C LEU A 634 -9.48 7.50 -25.58
N LYS A 635 -9.73 7.69 -24.27
CA LYS A 635 -8.96 8.64 -23.46
C LYS A 635 -7.48 8.24 -23.42
N LEU A 636 -7.17 6.96 -23.22
CA LEU A 636 -5.81 6.41 -23.29
C LEU A 636 -5.15 6.56 -24.67
N ALA A 637 -5.93 6.58 -25.74
CA ALA A 637 -5.41 6.79 -27.09
C ALA A 637 -5.25 8.27 -27.48
N GLY A 638 -5.44 9.21 -26.53
CA GLY A 638 -5.42 10.65 -26.81
C GLY A 638 -6.55 11.11 -27.74
N GLY A 639 -7.72 10.46 -27.65
CA GLY A 639 -8.93 10.81 -28.39
C GLY A 639 -9.02 10.28 -29.83
N ARG A 640 -8.08 9.43 -30.28
CA ARG A 640 -8.16 8.79 -31.61
C ARG A 640 -8.79 7.40 -31.50
N ARG A 641 -9.78 7.09 -32.35
CA ARG A 641 -10.29 5.72 -32.51
C ARG A 641 -9.16 4.81 -33.01
N PRO A 642 -8.88 3.66 -32.35
CA PRO A 642 -8.06 2.62 -32.93
C PRO A 642 -8.70 2.18 -34.27
N GLY A 643 -7.89 2.10 -35.32
CA GLY A 643 -8.36 1.86 -36.68
C GLY A 643 -9.15 0.56 -36.80
N ILE A 644 -10.48 0.69 -36.86
CA ILE A 644 -11.35 -0.30 -37.48
C ILE A 644 -11.13 -0.15 -39.00
N PRO A 645 -10.72 -1.20 -39.74
CA PRO A 645 -10.68 -1.13 -41.18
C PRO A 645 -12.12 -1.00 -41.67
N VAL A 646 -12.53 0.22 -42.05
CA VAL A 646 -13.78 0.41 -42.78
C VAL A 646 -13.51 -0.08 -44.20
N GLY A 647 -14.23 -1.15 -44.58
CA GLY A 647 -14.12 -1.78 -45.88
C GLY A 647 -14.28 -0.82 -47.05
N ASP A 648 -13.55 -1.15 -48.10
CA ASP A 648 -13.53 -0.60 -49.45
C ASP A 648 -14.55 0.50 -49.77
N LYS A 649 -14.02 1.69 -50.06
CA LYS A 649 -14.75 2.74 -50.78
C LYS A 649 -15.27 2.15 -52.10
N LYS A 650 -16.59 2.17 -52.28
CA LYS A 650 -17.22 2.06 -53.61
C LYS A 650 -16.63 3.15 -54.53
N PRO A 651 -16.38 2.85 -55.82
CA PRO A 651 -15.88 3.83 -56.76
C PRO A 651 -16.96 4.90 -57.05
N ASP A 652 -16.51 6.14 -57.17
CA ASP A 652 -17.33 7.32 -57.45
C ASP A 652 -18.10 7.16 -58.78
N ALA A 653 -19.40 7.47 -58.73
CA ALA A 653 -20.22 7.66 -59.93
C ALA A 653 -20.02 9.10 -60.46
N PRO A 654 -20.02 9.33 -61.79
CA PRO A 654 -19.58 10.58 -62.36
C PRO A 654 -20.62 11.69 -62.20
N ALA A 655 -20.10 12.91 -62.05
CA ALA A 655 -20.85 14.16 -61.97
C ALA A 655 -21.81 14.32 -63.15
N ASN A 656 -23.04 14.73 -62.87
CA ASN A 656 -23.92 15.32 -63.87
C ASN A 656 -24.19 16.78 -63.53
N LYS A 657 -24.02 17.60 -64.57
CA LYS A 657 -24.22 19.05 -64.59
C LYS A 657 -25.69 19.38 -64.78
N ASP A 658 -26.03 20.58 -64.31
CA ASP A 658 -27.13 21.45 -64.71
C ASP A 658 -28.56 21.17 -64.20
N GLN A 659 -29.09 22.27 -63.64
CA GLN A 659 -30.46 22.63 -63.20
C GLN A 659 -30.83 22.40 -61.73
#